data_AF-G9NC06-F1
#
_entry.id   AF-G9NC06-F1
#
_cell.length_a   1.000
_cell.length_b   1.000
_cell.length_c   1.000
_cell.angle_alpha   90.00
_cell.angle_beta   90.00
_cell.angle_gamma   90.00
#
_symmetry.space_group_name_H-M   'P 1'
#
loop_
_entity.id
_entity.type
_entity.pdbx_description
1 polymer ?
#
loop_
_entity_poly.entity_id
_entity_poly.type
_entity_poly.pdbx_seq_one_letter_code
_entity_poly.pdbx_strand_id
1 'polypeptide(L)'
;MEYSVEPIGSALLELLHGRENQFSVLEVHLGDNSDPRVSGFGMPFANSGHPSDAWINSGQPIIGKRTLLNILSQRTFRFVVESPADNVQASFVTECMHPPFSYPYDTQHHWDLRNYKPPSKAKGHTFNRVWQFESHNDHVAVMAQSEIQDAIWLRNAAQKFINYKFRAYFVMATSDSPWEEPVDFYAIVRLTPLFLKEYASALRCLISDEVLGLNIHDNDHGKSAARWPARVDKTNAMVQFHPDANPTNRGEGGVASEKKTYEARSSVSFDIRFKMSLHRDLVLGNGFFKTLRLKDSARSGPLYLEKEPQPTTQSESSRALPSVNLLQLPQRHIKALMEEVLPSDRRRLCAYLSKAPLGFGLITGVTTLGMSITLGPIYASAATDVATDNFAEHLNRISERFTRRLNESKRADDSPAGRILVVRGYFEEDEIEAFQNLLEHPQMGDAAAPRSNSSYRTPWRLQLSLTFWLLVALRSPAVRPLHYEDNEEIHLLQSYLDHRKEFERLRNVAAGVISFEEYKNGRMVSPYVIKHLFRGILRHADILCTNPALSCKGLYAPWKKYVARGIAVDEAGSISRPDLYSLWGNTLLPCLLCGDDKQLAPRLMSFGQRDYLGNSVNRHEHDGKLSALLFFQGNGWPVFR
;
A
#
# COMPACT_ATOMS: atom_id res chain seq x y z
N MET A 1 19.87 28.82 20.83
CA MET A 1 18.60 29.57 20.96
C MET A 1 18.93 30.73 21.88
N GLU A 2 18.68 31.94 21.41
CA GLU A 2 18.92 33.18 22.15
C GLU A 2 17.57 33.82 22.45
N TYR A 3 17.46 34.55 23.55
CA TYR A 3 16.24 35.28 23.86
C TYR A 3 16.56 36.60 24.58
N SER A 4 15.67 37.57 24.45
CA SER A 4 15.68 38.82 25.20
C SER A 4 14.28 39.09 25.76
N VAL A 5 14.22 39.76 26.91
CA VAL A 5 12.97 40.20 27.52
C VAL A 5 13.04 41.71 27.71
N GLU A 6 12.05 42.42 27.21
CA GLU A 6 11.96 43.87 27.35
C GLU A 6 10.57 44.26 27.86
N PRO A 7 10.44 45.36 28.62
CA PRO A 7 9.14 45.95 28.91
C PRO A 7 8.40 46.30 27.62
N ILE A 8 7.08 46.14 27.61
CA ILE A 8 6.28 46.45 26.43
C ILE A 8 6.32 47.96 26.09
N GLY A 9 6.42 48.28 24.80
CA GLY A 9 6.36 49.66 24.31
C GLY A 9 4.93 50.23 24.28
N SER A 10 4.80 51.56 24.40
CA SER A 10 3.52 52.28 24.46
C SER A 10 2.57 51.99 23.29
N ALA A 11 3.09 51.95 22.06
CA ALA A 11 2.28 51.68 20.85
C ALA A 11 1.65 50.28 20.83
N LEU A 12 2.32 49.28 21.42
CA LEU A 12 1.77 47.92 21.51
C LEU A 12 0.78 47.79 22.67
N LEU A 13 0.97 48.58 23.73
CA LEU A 13 0.09 48.64 24.90
C LEU A 13 -1.28 49.24 24.56
N GLU A 14 -1.32 50.23 23.66
CA GLU A 14 -2.57 50.81 23.12
C GLU A 14 -3.42 49.75 22.38
N LEU A 15 -2.77 48.82 21.66
CA LEU A 15 -3.44 47.72 20.95
C LEU A 15 -4.00 46.63 21.89
N LEU A 16 -3.58 46.59 23.16
CA LEU A 16 -4.00 45.60 24.15
C LEU A 16 -5.13 46.11 25.05
N HIS A 17 -5.74 47.25 24.71
CA HIS A 17 -6.91 47.81 25.40
C HIS A 17 -6.68 48.06 26.91
N GLY A 18 -5.51 48.60 27.27
CA GLY A 18 -5.31 49.37 28.51
C GLY A 18 -5.53 48.66 29.85
N ARG A 19 -5.26 47.35 29.96
CA ARG A 19 -5.25 46.67 31.28
C ARG A 19 -4.00 47.07 32.08
N GLU A 20 -4.15 47.35 33.38
CA GLU A 20 -3.09 47.71 34.35
C GLU A 20 -2.02 46.61 34.59
N ASN A 21 -2.00 45.55 33.79
CA ASN A 21 -1.09 44.43 33.97
C ASN A 21 0.28 44.76 33.34
N GLN A 22 1.36 44.44 34.06
CA GLN A 22 2.73 44.61 33.54
C GLN A 22 2.96 43.58 32.44
N PHE A 23 2.87 44.01 31.19
CA PHE A 23 3.24 43.18 30.03
C PHE A 23 4.71 43.34 29.69
N SER A 24 5.30 42.27 29.17
CA SER A 24 6.65 42.25 28.62
C SER A 24 6.64 41.62 27.24
N VAL A 25 7.65 41.96 26.44
CA VAL A 25 7.92 41.33 25.16
C VAL A 25 9.09 40.36 25.35
N LEU A 26 8.81 39.08 25.18
CA LEU A 26 9.83 38.04 25.07
C LEU A 26 10.14 37.88 23.58
N GLU A 27 11.35 38.23 23.17
CA GLU A 27 11.87 37.95 21.84
C GLU A 27 12.76 36.71 21.88
N VAL A 28 12.48 35.75 20.99
CA VAL A 28 13.19 34.48 20.90
C VAL A 28 13.81 34.37 19.51
N HIS A 29 15.12 34.18 19.45
CA HIS A 29 15.88 33.98 18.23
C HIS A 29 16.41 32.55 18.11
N LEU A 30 16.07 31.91 16.99
CA LEU A 30 16.57 30.59 16.62
C LEU A 30 17.92 30.75 15.90
N GLY A 31 19.02 30.38 16.58
CA GLY A 31 20.37 30.39 16.00
C GLY A 31 20.48 29.51 14.75
N ASP A 32 21.43 29.79 13.85
CA ASP A 32 21.45 29.29 12.47
C ASP A 32 21.39 27.75 12.31
N ASN A 33 21.90 27.01 13.29
CA ASN A 33 21.88 25.54 13.32
C ASN A 33 20.55 24.94 13.81
N SER A 34 19.61 25.76 14.27
CA SER A 34 18.26 25.33 14.69
C SER A 34 17.29 25.43 13.51
N ASP A 35 16.58 24.35 13.20
CA ASP A 35 15.54 24.36 12.16
C ASP A 35 14.15 24.38 12.81
N PRO A 36 13.34 25.45 12.63
CA PRO A 36 11.99 25.49 13.18
C PRO A 36 11.14 24.37 12.57
N ARG A 37 10.55 23.55 13.44
CA ARG A 37 9.57 22.54 13.03
C ARG A 37 8.18 23.16 13.04
N VAL A 38 7.53 23.15 11.88
CA VAL A 38 6.16 23.63 11.73
C VAL A 38 5.28 22.43 11.36
N SER A 39 4.35 22.11 12.25
CA SER A 39 3.42 21.00 12.05
C SER A 39 2.15 21.46 11.32
N GLY A 40 1.62 20.61 10.44
CA GLY A 40 0.34 20.81 9.74
C GLY A 40 0.39 21.75 8.53
N PHE A 41 1.54 22.37 8.23
CA PHE A 41 1.65 23.28 7.09
C PHE A 41 1.47 22.56 5.75
N GLY A 42 0.74 23.18 4.82
CA GLY A 42 0.52 22.64 3.48
C GLY A 42 -0.46 21.47 3.43
N MET A 43 -1.09 21.08 4.54
CA MET A 43 -2.19 20.12 4.53
C MET A 43 -3.37 20.67 3.70
N PRO A 44 -4.09 19.82 2.94
CA PRO A 44 -5.21 20.30 2.15
C PRO A 44 -6.26 20.99 3.03
N PHE A 45 -6.64 22.20 2.64
CA PHE A 45 -7.56 23.04 3.38
C PHE A 45 -8.72 23.46 2.48
N ALA A 46 -9.94 23.53 3.02
CA ALA A 46 -11.10 23.98 2.27
C ALA A 46 -11.90 24.97 3.12
N ASN A 47 -11.89 26.23 2.71
CA ASN A 47 -12.73 27.28 3.30
C ASN A 47 -13.21 28.23 2.19
N SER A 48 -14.03 27.67 1.30
CA SER A 48 -14.47 28.37 0.09
C SER A 48 -15.12 29.71 0.42
N GLY A 49 -14.66 30.77 -0.27
CA GLY A 49 -15.15 32.14 -0.08
C GLY A 49 -14.37 32.95 0.97
N HIS A 50 -13.50 32.32 1.77
CA HIS A 50 -12.63 33.01 2.71
C HIS A 50 -11.21 33.22 2.13
N PRO A 51 -10.56 34.39 2.32
CA PRO A 51 -9.20 34.65 1.82
C PRO A 51 -8.14 33.63 2.29
N SER A 52 -8.35 33.01 3.46
CA SER A 52 -7.45 31.97 3.99
C SER A 52 -7.32 30.75 3.09
N ASP A 53 -8.31 30.45 2.24
CA ASP A 53 -8.21 29.37 1.27
C ASP A 53 -7.05 29.64 0.29
N ALA A 54 -6.96 30.87 -0.20
CA ALA A 54 -5.89 31.28 -1.11
C ALA A 54 -4.53 31.42 -0.40
N TRP A 55 -4.51 31.88 0.85
CA TRP A 55 -3.30 31.97 1.66
C TRP A 55 -2.66 30.60 1.91
N ILE A 56 -3.48 29.59 2.24
CA ILE A 56 -3.02 28.24 2.61
C ILE A 56 -2.77 27.38 1.37
N ASN A 57 -3.72 27.30 0.43
CA ASN A 57 -3.64 26.37 -0.69
C ASN A 57 -2.79 26.88 -1.85
N SER A 58 -2.71 28.20 -2.03
CA SER A 58 -2.06 28.83 -3.19
C SER A 58 -0.90 29.75 -2.83
N GLY A 59 -0.57 29.86 -1.54
CA GLY A 59 0.51 30.71 -1.06
C GLY A 59 0.31 32.19 -1.33
N GLN A 60 -0.94 32.66 -1.44
CA GLN A 60 -1.21 34.09 -1.64
C GLN A 60 -0.73 34.91 -0.44
N PRO A 61 -0.28 36.17 -0.64
CA PRO A 61 0.13 37.04 0.45
C PRO A 61 -1.00 37.28 1.46
N ILE A 62 -0.67 37.25 2.74
CA ILE A 62 -1.60 37.58 3.84
C ILE A 62 -1.61 39.08 4.06
N ILE A 63 -0.41 39.68 4.16
CA ILE A 63 -0.23 41.11 4.36
C ILE A 63 0.99 41.60 3.57
N GLY A 64 0.82 42.69 2.81
CA GLY A 64 1.85 43.18 1.89
C GLY A 64 2.32 42.09 0.92
N LYS A 65 3.62 41.79 0.92
CA LYS A 65 4.24 40.71 0.12
C LYS A 65 4.53 39.44 0.93
N ARG A 66 4.07 39.33 2.18
CA ARG A 66 4.38 38.20 3.07
C ARG A 66 3.36 37.09 2.92
N THR A 67 3.81 35.90 2.54
CA THR A 67 3.02 34.67 2.52
C THR A 67 3.01 34.00 3.89
N LEU A 68 2.12 33.00 4.10
CA LEU A 68 2.13 32.19 5.31
C LEU A 68 3.49 31.50 5.54
N LEU A 69 4.10 31.00 4.47
CA LEU A 69 5.44 30.38 4.53
C LEU A 69 6.49 31.37 5.03
N ASN A 70 6.46 32.64 4.58
CA ASN A 70 7.39 33.66 5.06
C ASN A 70 7.20 33.95 6.54
N ILE A 71 5.95 33.95 7.02
CA ILE A 71 5.64 34.18 8.44
C ILE A 71 6.15 33.02 9.28
N LEU A 72 5.89 31.78 8.87
CA LEU A 72 6.29 30.57 9.60
C LEU A 72 7.79 30.25 9.50
N SER A 73 8.48 30.81 8.50
CA SER A 73 9.94 30.69 8.33
C SER A 73 10.73 31.75 9.11
N GLN A 74 10.05 32.59 9.90
CA GLN A 74 10.72 33.56 10.76
C GLN A 74 11.63 32.84 11.76
N ARG A 75 12.81 33.42 11.99
CA ARG A 75 13.76 32.94 13.01
C ARG A 75 13.62 33.67 14.33
N THR A 76 12.92 34.81 14.32
CA THR A 76 12.68 35.64 15.48
C THR A 76 11.19 35.65 15.78
N PHE A 77 10.83 35.23 16.98
CA PHE A 77 9.46 35.19 17.48
C PHE A 77 9.33 36.21 18.61
N ARG A 78 8.23 36.97 18.61
CA ARG A 78 7.92 37.94 19.66
C ARG A 78 6.64 37.52 20.35
N PHE A 79 6.71 37.33 21.66
CA PHE A 79 5.58 36.97 22.50
C PHE A 79 5.28 38.13 23.44
N VAL A 80 4.01 38.52 23.50
CA VAL A 80 3.53 39.41 24.56
C VAL A 80 3.16 38.53 25.74
N VAL A 81 3.79 38.76 26.89
CA VAL A 81 3.59 37.99 28.11
C VAL A 81 3.02 38.92 29.17
N GLU A 82 1.92 38.49 29.80
CA GLU A 82 1.30 39.21 30.93
C GLU A 82 2.09 38.95 32.22
N SER A 83 3.31 39.44 32.25
CA SER A 83 4.21 39.33 33.41
C SER A 83 5.34 40.38 33.31
N PRO A 84 5.84 40.91 34.44
CA PRO A 84 7.01 41.79 34.48
C PRO A 84 8.25 41.14 33.85
N ALA A 85 9.12 41.93 33.24
CA ALA A 85 10.25 41.43 32.48
C ALA A 85 11.18 40.52 33.32
N ASP A 86 11.45 40.94 34.56
CA ASP A 86 12.28 40.19 35.51
C ASP A 86 11.71 38.79 35.81
N ASN A 87 10.37 38.68 35.93
CA ASN A 87 9.70 37.41 36.18
C ASN A 87 9.75 36.48 34.96
N VAL A 88 9.59 37.03 33.76
CA VAL A 88 9.69 36.26 32.51
C VAL A 88 11.11 35.73 32.34
N GLN A 89 12.12 36.56 32.60
CA GLN A 89 13.52 36.16 32.51
C GLN A 89 13.89 35.06 33.51
N ALA A 90 13.38 35.15 34.75
CA ALA A 90 13.58 34.10 35.75
C ALA A 90 12.84 32.78 35.42
N SER A 91 11.70 32.85 34.73
CA SER A 91 10.87 31.68 34.42
C SER A 91 11.26 30.97 33.11
N PHE A 92 11.88 31.69 32.17
CA PHE A 92 12.26 31.15 30.86
C PHE A 92 13.63 30.44 30.92
N VAL A 93 13.66 29.25 31.51
CA VAL A 93 14.87 28.42 31.63
C VAL A 93 14.97 27.45 30.45
N THR A 94 15.91 27.70 29.54
CA THR A 94 16.16 26.85 28.35
C THR A 94 16.68 25.45 28.70
N GLU A 95 17.25 25.25 29.88
CA GLU A 95 17.85 23.98 30.35
C GLU A 95 16.82 22.96 30.84
N CYS A 96 15.57 23.35 31.06
CA CYS A 96 14.50 22.47 31.57
C CYS A 96 13.75 21.68 30.50
N MET A 97 14.20 21.71 29.24
CA MET A 97 13.55 20.92 28.18
C MET A 97 14.01 19.47 28.25
N HIS A 98 13.07 18.56 28.55
CA HIS A 98 13.31 17.12 28.43
C HIS A 98 13.80 16.79 27.01
N PRO A 99 14.76 15.86 26.85
CA PRO A 99 15.16 15.41 25.53
C PRO A 99 13.94 14.86 24.77
N PRO A 100 13.87 15.06 23.44
CA PRO A 100 12.81 14.49 22.61
C PRO A 100 12.71 12.98 22.84
N PHE A 101 11.47 12.48 22.86
CA PHE A 101 11.25 11.05 23.01
C PHE A 101 11.81 10.32 21.79
N SER A 102 12.59 9.28 22.01
CA SER A 102 13.06 8.38 20.96
C SER A 102 12.68 6.94 21.29
N TYR A 103 12.22 6.20 20.29
CA TYR A 103 11.96 4.77 20.49
C TYR A 103 13.26 4.01 20.84
N PRO A 104 13.17 2.93 21.63
CA PRO A 104 14.35 2.18 22.12
C PRO A 104 14.93 1.23 21.06
N TYR A 105 14.94 1.65 19.79
CA TYR A 105 15.47 0.90 18.64
C TYR A 105 16.60 1.70 18.00
N ASP A 106 17.50 1.00 17.31
CA ASP A 106 18.57 1.64 16.56
C ASP A 106 18.06 2.23 15.23
N THR A 107 18.99 2.68 14.39
CA THR A 107 18.70 3.16 13.04
C THR A 107 18.74 2.07 11.98
N GLN A 108 19.03 0.82 12.38
CA GLN A 108 19.18 -0.33 11.50
C GLN A 108 17.89 -1.15 11.49
N HIS A 109 17.00 -0.80 10.56
CA HIS A 109 15.72 -1.49 10.38
C HIS A 109 15.80 -2.72 9.47
N HIS A 110 17.01 -3.24 9.22
CA HIS A 110 17.20 -4.51 8.54
C HIS A 110 17.26 -5.62 9.59
N TRP A 111 16.60 -6.73 9.31
CA TRP A 111 16.48 -7.80 10.29
C TRP A 111 16.46 -9.14 9.58
N ASP A 112 17.10 -10.10 10.24
CA ASP A 112 17.00 -11.50 9.88
C ASP A 112 16.10 -12.17 10.93
N LEU A 113 14.97 -12.69 10.47
CA LEU A 113 14.03 -13.49 11.26
C LEU A 113 14.72 -14.58 12.08
N ARG A 114 15.84 -15.13 11.60
CA ARG A 114 16.59 -16.19 12.28
C ARG A 114 17.43 -15.68 13.45
N ASN A 115 17.86 -14.42 13.41
CA ASN A 115 18.84 -13.85 14.33
C ASN A 115 18.32 -12.65 15.13
N TYR A 116 17.10 -12.21 14.87
CA TYR A 116 16.53 -11.04 15.53
C TYR A 116 16.39 -11.25 17.04
N LYS A 117 16.95 -10.31 17.80
CA LYS A 117 16.76 -10.20 19.24
C LYS A 117 16.36 -8.76 19.55
N PRO A 118 15.17 -8.52 20.14
CA PRO A 118 14.82 -7.16 20.53
C PRO A 118 15.80 -6.64 21.59
N PRO A 119 16.19 -5.36 21.54
CA PRO A 119 17.03 -4.75 22.58
C PRO A 119 16.43 -4.96 23.97
N SER A 120 17.25 -5.12 25.00
CA SER A 120 16.74 -5.27 26.38
C SER A 120 15.89 -4.08 26.83
N LYS A 121 16.28 -2.86 26.44
CA LYS A 121 15.54 -1.61 26.63
C LYS A 121 14.21 -1.55 25.87
N ALA A 122 14.03 -2.41 24.88
CA ALA A 122 12.81 -2.49 24.09
C ALA A 122 11.72 -3.35 24.76
N LYS A 123 11.94 -3.94 25.94
CA LYS A 123 10.85 -4.59 26.72
C LYS A 123 10.07 -3.58 27.55
N GLY A 124 8.77 -3.81 27.74
CA GLY A 124 7.94 -2.98 28.62
C GLY A 124 6.47 -2.93 28.22
N HIS A 125 5.76 -1.91 28.69
CA HIS A 125 4.38 -1.63 28.33
C HIS A 125 4.25 -1.20 26.86
N THR A 126 3.03 -1.23 26.34
CA THR A 126 2.71 -0.76 25.00
C THR A 126 2.98 0.73 24.84
N PHE A 127 3.37 1.13 23.64
CA PHE A 127 3.37 2.54 23.23
C PHE A 127 1.95 2.96 22.84
N ASN A 128 1.64 4.23 23.11
CA ASN A 128 0.41 4.83 22.62
C ASN A 128 0.45 4.92 21.10
N ARG A 129 -0.73 4.84 20.48
CA ARG A 129 -0.89 5.08 19.05
C ARG A 129 -0.41 6.48 18.68
N VAL A 130 0.32 6.58 17.58
CA VAL A 130 0.84 7.86 17.08
C VAL A 130 0.32 8.17 15.68
N TRP A 131 -0.06 9.43 15.48
CA TRP A 131 -0.52 9.97 14.19
C TRP A 131 0.62 10.70 13.46
N GLN A 132 1.57 11.26 14.22
CA GLN A 132 2.66 12.07 13.70
C GLN A 132 4.01 11.60 14.26
N PHE A 133 5.00 11.41 13.39
CA PHE A 133 6.32 10.91 13.80
C PHE A 133 7.34 12.04 13.89
N GLU A 134 8.19 12.03 14.92
CA GLU A 134 9.21 13.07 15.07
C GLU A 134 10.34 12.96 14.04
N SER A 135 10.67 11.73 13.64
CA SER A 135 11.67 11.46 12.63
C SER A 135 11.27 10.32 11.70
N HIS A 136 11.95 10.25 10.54
CA HIS A 136 11.86 9.07 9.66
C HIS A 136 12.30 7.79 10.37
N ASN A 137 13.25 7.89 11.30
CA ASN A 137 13.71 6.74 12.06
C ASN A 137 12.59 6.19 12.95
N ASP A 138 11.87 7.07 13.63
CA ASP A 138 10.75 6.69 14.49
C ASP A 138 9.61 6.07 13.68
N HIS A 139 9.27 6.67 12.55
CA HIS A 139 8.28 6.12 11.63
C HIS A 139 8.65 4.70 11.20
N VAL A 140 9.86 4.50 10.66
CA VAL A 140 10.31 3.19 10.18
C VAL A 140 10.44 2.20 11.33
N ALA A 141 10.91 2.63 12.50
CA ALA A 141 10.98 1.79 13.69
C ALA A 141 9.60 1.27 14.06
N VAL A 142 8.59 2.13 14.16
CA VAL A 142 7.22 1.71 14.49
C VAL A 142 6.65 0.77 13.42
N MET A 143 6.85 1.07 12.14
CA MET A 143 6.34 0.25 11.03
C MET A 143 6.99 -1.14 10.98
N ALA A 144 8.30 -1.21 11.18
CA ALA A 144 9.03 -2.47 11.18
C ALA A 144 8.70 -3.28 12.44
N GLN A 145 8.74 -2.65 13.61
CA GLN A 145 8.59 -3.33 14.88
C GLN A 145 7.17 -3.85 15.12
N SER A 146 6.13 -3.20 14.59
CA SER A 146 4.75 -3.70 14.68
C SER A 146 4.60 -5.06 14.01
N GLU A 147 5.24 -5.26 12.84
CA GLU A 147 5.17 -6.51 12.07
C GLU A 147 6.13 -7.58 12.61
N ILE A 148 7.37 -7.19 12.91
CA ILE A 148 8.43 -8.12 13.33
C ILE A 148 8.08 -8.77 14.67
N GLN A 149 7.61 -7.98 15.64
CA GLN A 149 7.27 -8.51 16.96
C GLN A 149 6.10 -9.49 16.88
N ASP A 150 5.15 -9.27 15.95
CA ASP A 150 4.05 -10.19 15.68
C ASP A 150 4.56 -11.52 15.09
N ALA A 151 5.35 -11.43 14.01
CA ALA A 151 5.91 -12.61 13.34
C ALA A 151 6.83 -13.43 14.25
N ILE A 152 7.67 -12.79 15.06
CA ILE A 152 8.61 -13.46 15.95
C ILE A 152 7.91 -14.11 17.13
N TRP A 153 6.88 -13.48 17.68
CA TRP A 153 6.06 -14.12 18.72
C TRP A 153 5.47 -15.43 18.20
N LEU A 154 4.85 -15.40 17.02
CA LEU A 154 4.24 -16.57 16.41
C LEU A 154 5.28 -17.66 16.09
N ARG A 155 6.43 -17.26 15.53
CA ARG A 155 7.57 -18.17 15.27
C ARG A 155 8.11 -18.81 16.54
N ASN A 156 8.33 -18.02 17.59
CA ASN A 156 8.87 -18.53 18.86
C ASN A 156 7.89 -19.50 19.51
N ALA A 157 6.58 -19.22 19.44
CA ALA A 157 5.56 -20.15 19.87
C ALA A 157 5.61 -21.45 19.06
N ALA A 158 5.71 -21.37 17.73
CA ALA A 158 5.84 -22.54 16.85
C ALA A 158 7.13 -23.36 17.11
N GLN A 159 8.26 -22.70 17.38
CA GLN A 159 9.51 -23.37 17.73
C GLN A 159 9.44 -24.05 19.10
N LYS A 160 8.70 -23.51 20.06
CA LYS A 160 8.46 -24.20 21.33
C LYS A 160 7.50 -25.37 21.14
N PHE A 161 6.46 -25.20 20.31
CA PHE A 161 5.51 -26.27 19.98
C PHE A 161 6.17 -27.52 19.45
N ILE A 162 7.18 -27.41 18.59
CA ILE A 162 7.84 -28.58 18.01
C ILE A 162 8.49 -29.49 19.06
N ASN A 163 8.78 -28.96 20.25
CA ASN A 163 9.41 -29.71 21.34
C ASN A 163 8.37 -30.34 22.30
N TYR A 164 7.08 -29.96 22.21
CA TYR A 164 6.03 -30.58 23.00
C TYR A 164 5.58 -31.89 22.36
N LYS A 165 5.69 -32.99 23.12
CA LYS A 165 5.18 -34.29 22.73
C LYS A 165 3.80 -34.52 23.33
N PHE A 166 2.83 -34.82 22.49
CA PHE A 166 1.48 -35.20 22.91
C PHE A 166 1.21 -36.65 22.57
N ARG A 167 0.35 -37.30 23.36
CA ARG A 167 -0.24 -38.58 22.97
C ARG A 167 -1.33 -38.30 21.92
N ALA A 168 -1.24 -39.00 20.79
CA ALA A 168 -2.21 -38.94 19.72
C ALA A 168 -2.87 -40.32 19.54
N TYR A 169 -4.17 -40.33 19.27
CA TYR A 169 -4.90 -41.52 18.84
C TYR A 169 -5.31 -41.34 17.38
N PHE A 170 -5.05 -42.34 16.55
CA PHE A 170 -5.44 -42.29 15.13
C PHE A 170 -6.76 -43.03 14.93
N VAL A 171 -7.69 -42.37 14.26
CA VAL A 171 -9.00 -42.93 13.87
C VAL A 171 -9.04 -42.93 12.35
N MET A 172 -9.39 -44.06 11.74
CA MET A 172 -9.53 -44.14 10.27
C MET A 172 -10.63 -43.19 9.81
N ALA A 173 -10.38 -42.41 8.76
CA ALA A 173 -11.45 -41.77 8.02
C ALA A 173 -12.24 -42.88 7.31
N THR A 174 -13.55 -42.97 7.56
CA THR A 174 -14.39 -44.01 6.94
C THR A 174 -14.35 -43.89 5.42
N SER A 175 -13.83 -44.93 4.77
CA SER A 175 -14.00 -45.17 3.34
C SER A 175 -15.38 -45.80 3.12
N ASP A 176 -16.14 -45.30 2.14
CA ASP A 176 -17.41 -45.93 1.72
C ASP A 176 -17.20 -47.27 1.00
N SER A 177 -15.94 -47.70 0.78
CA SER A 177 -15.57 -48.95 0.13
C SER A 177 -14.78 -49.86 1.09
N PRO A 178 -15.29 -51.06 1.44
CA PRO A 178 -14.61 -52.00 2.33
C PRO A 178 -13.37 -52.69 1.73
N TRP A 179 -12.96 -52.30 0.51
CA TRP A 179 -11.86 -52.94 -0.23
C TRP A 179 -10.67 -52.02 -0.55
N GLU A 180 -10.68 -50.76 -0.11
CA GLU A 180 -9.58 -49.81 -0.29
C GLU A 180 -8.83 -49.57 1.03
N GLU A 181 -7.49 -49.58 1.01
CA GLU A 181 -6.68 -49.16 2.15
C GLU A 181 -6.96 -47.68 2.45
N PRO A 182 -7.23 -47.30 3.71
CA PRO A 182 -7.57 -45.93 4.05
C PRO A 182 -6.38 -44.99 3.80
N VAL A 183 -6.63 -43.95 3.00
CA VAL A 183 -5.61 -42.95 2.61
C VAL A 183 -5.44 -41.88 3.69
N ASP A 184 -6.44 -41.69 4.57
CA ASP A 184 -6.47 -40.63 5.58
C ASP A 184 -6.80 -41.13 7.00
N PHE A 185 -6.12 -40.55 8.00
CA PHE A 185 -6.36 -40.79 9.43
C PHE A 185 -6.63 -39.48 10.16
N TYR A 186 -7.61 -39.48 11.06
CA TYR A 186 -7.80 -38.42 12.05
C TYR A 186 -6.88 -38.64 13.24
N ALA A 187 -5.98 -37.69 13.51
CA ALA A 187 -5.18 -37.68 14.73
C ALA A 187 -5.89 -36.88 15.84
N ILE A 188 -6.40 -37.57 16.86
CA ILE A 188 -6.99 -36.97 18.05
C ILE A 188 -5.89 -36.74 19.08
N VAL A 189 -5.57 -35.47 19.35
CA VAL A 189 -4.52 -35.06 20.28
C VAL A 189 -5.12 -34.40 21.51
N ARG A 190 -4.85 -34.94 22.70
CA ARG A 190 -5.30 -34.33 23.97
C ARG A 190 -4.30 -33.27 24.43
N LEU A 191 -4.67 -32.00 24.31
CA LEU A 191 -3.88 -30.87 24.80
C LEU A 191 -4.00 -30.73 26.32
N THR A 192 -2.88 -30.44 27.00
CA THR A 192 -2.89 -30.27 28.46
C THR A 192 -3.41 -28.86 28.84
N PRO A 193 -4.04 -28.69 30.01
CA PRO A 193 -4.48 -27.37 30.47
C PRO A 193 -3.34 -26.36 30.61
N LEU A 194 -2.14 -26.82 31.01
CA LEU A 194 -0.93 -26.00 31.09
C LEU A 194 -0.52 -25.48 29.70
N PHE A 195 -0.52 -26.36 28.69
CA PHE A 195 -0.22 -25.99 27.32
C PHE A 195 -1.24 -24.99 26.75
N LEU A 196 -2.53 -25.22 26.98
CA LEU A 196 -3.59 -24.30 26.54
C LEU A 196 -3.48 -22.94 27.23
N LYS A 197 -3.16 -22.89 28.53
CA LYS A 197 -2.95 -21.64 29.25
C LYS A 197 -1.82 -20.81 28.64
N GLU A 198 -0.71 -21.45 28.26
CA GLU A 198 0.47 -20.76 27.76
C GLU A 198 0.37 -20.42 26.26
N TYR A 199 -0.31 -21.25 25.47
CA TYR A 199 -0.22 -21.17 24.01
C TYR A 199 -1.54 -21.16 23.25
N ALA A 200 -2.72 -21.16 23.89
CA ALA A 200 -3.99 -21.19 23.16
C ALA A 200 -4.17 -20.05 22.14
N SER A 201 -3.59 -18.87 22.39
CA SER A 201 -3.64 -17.74 21.45
C SER A 201 -2.78 -18.01 20.22
N ALA A 202 -1.51 -18.40 20.41
CA ALA A 202 -0.61 -18.74 19.30
C ALA A 202 -1.09 -19.99 18.55
N LEU A 203 -1.63 -20.98 19.26
CA LEU A 203 -2.23 -22.19 18.70
C LEU A 203 -3.42 -21.84 17.80
N ARG A 204 -4.34 -20.98 18.24
CA ARG A 204 -5.45 -20.52 17.40
C ARG A 204 -4.96 -19.81 16.13
N CYS A 205 -3.90 -19.01 16.23
CA CYS A 205 -3.30 -18.33 15.08
C CYS A 205 -2.63 -19.32 14.11
N LEU A 206 -1.86 -20.28 14.64
CA LEU A 206 -1.19 -21.32 13.87
C LEU A 206 -2.17 -22.33 13.24
N ILE A 207 -3.28 -22.63 13.92
CA ILE A 207 -4.36 -23.49 13.41
C ILE A 207 -5.22 -22.73 12.37
N SER A 208 -5.33 -21.40 12.47
CA SER A 208 -6.11 -20.60 11.51
C SER A 208 -5.51 -20.50 10.10
N ASP A 209 -4.28 -21.00 9.90
CA ASP A 209 -3.62 -21.17 8.59
C ASP A 209 -3.67 -22.65 8.12
N GLU A 210 -4.66 -23.39 8.61
CA GLU A 210 -5.19 -24.70 8.17
C GLU A 210 -4.30 -25.93 8.16
N VAL A 211 -2.99 -25.86 8.42
CA VAL A 211 -2.23 -27.11 8.34
C VAL A 211 -1.05 -27.20 9.38
N LEU A 212 -0.99 -28.27 10.19
CA LEU A 212 -0.06 -28.41 11.33
C LEU A 212 0.82 -29.68 11.29
N GLY A 213 2.14 -29.58 11.10
CA GLY A 213 3.00 -30.73 10.84
C GLY A 213 3.12 -31.69 12.02
N LEU A 214 2.78 -32.97 11.80
CA LEU A 214 2.87 -34.00 12.82
C LEU A 214 4.20 -34.73 12.71
N ASN A 215 5.01 -34.66 13.76
CA ASN A 215 6.19 -35.52 13.94
C ASN A 215 5.77 -36.71 14.81
N ILE A 216 5.63 -37.90 14.22
CA ILE A 216 5.25 -39.11 14.93
C ILE A 216 6.54 -39.80 15.42
N HIS A 217 6.61 -40.02 16.73
CA HIS A 217 7.71 -40.72 17.38
C HIS A 217 7.24 -42.09 17.83
N ASP A 218 8.01 -43.14 17.54
CA ASP A 218 7.83 -44.44 18.16
C ASP A 218 8.33 -44.40 19.61
N ASN A 219 7.80 -45.26 20.48
CA ASN A 219 8.15 -45.34 21.90
C ASN A 219 9.61 -45.79 22.13
N ASP A 220 10.27 -46.35 21.11
CA ASP A 220 11.67 -46.77 21.18
C ASP A 220 12.62 -45.59 20.94
N HIS A 221 13.46 -45.32 21.94
CA HIS A 221 14.40 -44.21 22.04
C HIS A 221 15.57 -44.25 21.02
N GLY A 222 15.32 -44.44 19.72
CA GLY A 222 16.40 -44.56 18.74
C GLY A 222 16.09 -44.43 17.24
N LYS A 223 14.84 -44.26 16.79
CA LYS A 223 14.54 -44.06 15.35
C LYS A 223 14.04 -42.65 15.04
N SER A 224 14.47 -42.12 13.89
CA SER A 224 14.08 -40.80 13.38
C SER A 224 12.55 -40.68 13.24
N ALA A 225 11.98 -39.55 13.69
CA ALA A 225 10.55 -39.30 13.62
C ALA A 225 10.03 -39.37 12.17
N ALA A 226 8.91 -40.06 11.95
CA ALA A 226 8.20 -39.98 10.69
C ALA A 226 7.49 -38.61 10.64
N ARG A 227 7.90 -37.76 9.69
CA ARG A 227 7.30 -36.44 9.49
C ARG A 227 6.13 -36.55 8.53
N TRP A 228 4.93 -36.28 9.03
CA TRP A 228 3.72 -36.21 8.22
C TRP A 228 3.40 -34.75 7.93
N PRO A 229 3.24 -34.38 6.65
CA PRO A 229 2.93 -33.00 6.30
C PRO A 229 1.55 -32.67 6.81
N ALA A 230 1.55 -31.75 7.75
CA ALA A 230 0.50 -30.78 7.87
C ALA A 230 1.24 -29.43 8.02
N ARG A 231 0.69 -28.39 7.45
CA ARG A 231 1.38 -27.30 6.72
C ARG A 231 0.93 -25.83 7.04
N VAL A 232 1.72 -25.03 7.75
CA VAL A 232 1.71 -23.58 7.53
C VAL A 232 3.12 -22.99 7.54
N ASP A 233 3.44 -22.16 6.55
CA ASP A 233 4.68 -21.40 6.37
C ASP A 233 4.49 -20.22 5.37
N LYS A 234 4.85 -19.02 5.81
CA LYS A 234 5.01 -17.78 5.02
C LYS A 234 6.21 -17.03 5.56
N THR A 235 7.10 -16.53 4.71
CA THR A 235 7.96 -15.39 5.06
C THR A 235 8.46 -14.58 3.85
N ASN A 236 8.67 -13.29 4.16
CA ASN A 236 9.50 -12.26 3.52
C ASN A 236 8.91 -11.36 2.43
N ALA A 237 8.56 -10.13 2.84
CA ALA A 237 8.71 -8.91 2.06
C ALA A 237 8.80 -7.69 2.99
N MET A 238 9.99 -7.32 3.49
CA MET A 238 10.22 -6.05 4.20
C MET A 238 11.66 -5.57 4.02
N VAL A 239 11.99 -4.94 2.89
CA VAL A 239 13.17 -4.05 2.75
C VAL A 239 12.92 -3.04 1.61
N GLN A 240 12.14 -1.97 1.83
CA GLN A 240 12.02 -0.88 0.83
C GLN A 240 11.92 0.57 1.37
N PHE A 241 12.09 0.84 2.68
CA PHE A 241 11.84 2.19 3.24
C PHE A 241 13.04 2.88 3.92
N HIS A 242 14.27 2.57 3.52
CA HIS A 242 15.44 3.32 4.03
C HIS A 242 15.51 4.75 3.43
N PRO A 243 16.01 5.76 4.17
CA PRO A 243 16.29 7.10 3.67
C PRO A 243 17.01 7.14 2.31
N ASP A 244 17.94 6.20 2.11
CA ASP A 244 18.79 6.04 0.90
C ASP A 244 18.30 4.98 -0.10
N ALA A 245 17.05 4.52 0.00
CA ALA A 245 16.52 3.48 -0.90
C ALA A 245 16.45 3.97 -2.37
N ASN A 246 16.84 3.10 -3.31
CA ASN A 246 16.71 3.34 -4.75
C ASN A 246 15.22 3.58 -5.13
N PRO A 247 14.92 4.46 -6.10
CA PRO A 247 13.55 4.73 -6.54
C PRO A 247 12.95 3.45 -7.14
N THR A 248 11.75 3.09 -6.71
CA THR A 248 11.09 1.87 -7.20
C THR A 248 10.59 2.06 -8.63
N ASN A 249 10.08 3.23 -9.03
CA ASN A 249 9.47 3.39 -10.35
C ASN A 249 10.36 4.21 -11.31
N ARG A 250 11.30 3.54 -12.01
CA ARG A 250 12.01 4.12 -13.16
C ARG A 250 11.20 3.86 -14.43
N GLY A 251 10.18 4.68 -14.65
CA GLY A 251 9.57 4.82 -15.97
C GLY A 251 9.68 6.28 -16.36
N GLU A 252 10.65 6.60 -17.20
CA GLU A 252 10.78 7.92 -17.82
C GLU A 252 9.45 8.29 -18.46
N GLY A 253 8.89 9.42 -18.02
CA GLY A 253 7.78 10.03 -18.73
C GLY A 253 8.28 10.50 -20.08
N GLY A 254 7.82 9.81 -21.13
CA GLY A 254 7.71 10.30 -22.50
C GLY A 254 8.88 11.06 -23.10
N VAL A 255 9.81 10.35 -23.75
CA VAL A 255 10.24 10.67 -25.12
C VAL A 255 10.42 9.35 -25.85
N ALA A 256 9.70 9.16 -26.95
CA ALA A 256 9.97 8.06 -27.87
C ALA A 256 11.36 8.26 -28.48
N SER A 257 12.26 7.30 -28.30
CA SER A 257 13.43 7.15 -29.16
C SER A 257 13.91 5.72 -29.13
N GLU A 258 14.15 5.22 -30.34
CA GLU A 258 14.62 3.90 -30.69
C GLU A 258 15.94 3.55 -29.99
N LYS A 259 16.15 2.23 -29.79
CA LYS A 259 17.43 1.52 -29.60
C LYS A 259 18.58 2.31 -28.94
N LYS A 260 19.00 1.91 -27.73
CA LYS A 260 20.37 1.36 -27.47
C LYS A 260 20.75 1.13 -25.99
N THR A 261 21.50 0.04 -25.82
CA THR A 261 22.58 -0.30 -24.86
C THR A 261 22.52 0.04 -23.37
N TYR A 262 22.82 -1.00 -22.58
CA TYR A 262 23.21 -0.99 -21.18
C TYR A 262 24.45 -0.11 -20.94
N GLU A 263 24.29 1.11 -20.42
CA GLU A 263 25.35 1.84 -19.72
C GLU A 263 24.81 2.65 -18.51
N ALA A 264 25.56 2.52 -17.41
CA ALA A 264 25.73 3.39 -16.24
C ALA A 264 24.51 4.00 -15.48
N ARG A 265 24.61 3.92 -14.14
CA ARG A 265 23.73 4.54 -13.12
C ARG A 265 23.46 6.02 -13.40
N SER A 266 22.37 6.34 -14.10
CA SER A 266 21.87 7.71 -14.21
C SER A 266 21.38 8.23 -12.85
N SER A 267 21.82 9.43 -12.49
CA SER A 267 21.40 10.16 -11.29
C SER A 267 19.87 10.30 -11.26
N VAL A 268 19.24 9.97 -10.12
CA VAL A 268 17.79 10.14 -9.93
C VAL A 268 17.42 11.61 -10.16
N SER A 269 16.50 11.88 -11.08
CA SER A 269 16.07 13.24 -11.45
C SER A 269 15.53 14.00 -10.24
N PHE A 270 15.67 15.33 -10.27
CA PHE A 270 15.21 16.22 -9.20
C PHE A 270 13.72 16.00 -8.89
N ASP A 271 12.89 15.85 -9.92
CA ASP A 271 11.44 15.65 -9.77
C ASP A 271 11.10 14.37 -9.00
N ILE A 272 11.85 13.28 -9.21
CA ILE A 272 11.65 12.04 -8.47
C ILE A 272 12.06 12.24 -7.01
N ARG A 273 13.19 12.91 -6.74
CA ARG A 273 13.62 13.20 -5.36
C ARG A 273 12.62 14.08 -4.63
N PHE A 274 12.08 15.09 -5.30
CA PHE A 274 11.06 15.98 -4.74
C PHE A 274 9.78 15.22 -4.39
N LYS A 275 9.28 14.36 -5.29
CA LYS A 275 8.15 13.48 -5.02
C LYS A 275 8.41 12.52 -3.86
N MET A 276 9.61 11.95 -3.77
CA MET A 276 9.99 11.10 -2.64
C MET A 276 9.99 11.88 -1.32
N SER A 277 10.44 13.14 -1.29
CA SER A 277 10.38 13.99 -0.09
C SER A 277 8.95 14.32 0.30
N LEU A 278 8.09 14.67 -0.67
CA LEU A 278 6.66 14.89 -0.41
C LEU A 278 5.97 13.63 0.13
N HIS A 279 6.31 12.45 -0.40
CA HIS A 279 5.76 11.19 0.09
C HIS A 279 6.16 10.92 1.54
N ARG A 280 7.43 11.19 1.88
CA ARG A 280 7.93 11.05 3.24
C ARG A 280 7.21 11.99 4.20
N ASP A 281 7.05 13.27 3.84
CA ASP A 281 6.31 14.24 4.65
C ASP A 281 4.84 13.79 4.86
N LEU A 282 4.21 13.22 3.83
CA LEU A 282 2.85 12.67 3.90
C LEU A 282 2.75 11.51 4.92
N VAL A 283 3.66 10.53 4.88
CA VAL A 283 3.62 9.38 5.80
C VAL A 283 4.09 9.71 7.22
N LEU A 284 4.80 10.83 7.40
CA LEU A 284 5.17 11.35 8.73
C LEU A 284 3.99 12.07 9.43
N GLY A 285 3.02 12.59 8.67
CA GLY A 285 1.83 13.27 9.22
C GLY A 285 2.07 14.69 9.75
N ASN A 286 3.28 15.24 9.60
CA ASN A 286 3.64 16.56 10.13
C ASN A 286 3.32 17.72 9.16
N GLY A 287 2.77 17.45 7.98
CA GLY A 287 2.69 18.43 6.90
C GLY A 287 4.00 18.59 6.13
N PHE A 288 4.04 19.58 5.24
CA PHE A 288 5.01 19.67 4.13
C PHE A 288 5.97 20.86 4.24
N PHE A 289 6.05 21.49 5.43
CA PHE A 289 6.85 22.70 5.62
C PHE A 289 8.30 22.52 5.18
N LYS A 290 8.93 21.40 5.60
CA LYS A 290 10.32 21.09 5.29
C LYS A 290 10.55 20.99 3.78
N THR A 291 9.72 20.21 3.07
CA THR A 291 9.90 20.01 1.63
C THR A 291 9.53 21.24 0.80
N LEU A 292 8.48 21.99 1.18
CA LEU A 292 8.03 23.16 0.43
C LEU A 292 8.94 24.40 0.63
N ARG A 293 9.74 24.43 1.70
CA ARG A 293 10.74 25.48 1.96
C ARG A 293 12.06 25.26 1.18
N LEU A 294 12.33 24.07 0.65
CA LEU A 294 13.57 23.79 -0.10
C LEU A 294 13.67 24.69 -1.35
N LYS A 295 14.72 25.52 -1.41
CA LYS A 295 15.00 26.43 -2.54
C LYS A 295 15.42 25.65 -3.80
N ASP A 296 15.16 26.24 -4.98
CA ASP A 296 15.49 25.73 -6.33
C ASP A 296 17.00 25.59 -6.64
N SER A 297 17.89 25.73 -5.66
CA SER A 297 19.35 25.69 -5.86
C SER A 297 19.88 24.34 -6.38
N ALA A 298 19.05 23.30 -6.45
CA ALA A 298 19.38 21.99 -7.02
C ALA A 298 19.18 21.88 -8.54
N ARG A 299 18.79 22.95 -9.25
CA ARG A 299 18.77 22.98 -10.73
C ARG A 299 20.17 23.15 -11.35
N SER A 300 21.14 23.66 -10.59
CA SER A 300 22.54 23.75 -10.99
C SER A 300 23.30 22.55 -10.41
N GLY A 301 23.97 21.80 -11.28
CA GLY A 301 24.79 20.63 -10.94
C GLY A 301 25.92 20.94 -9.95
N PRO A 302 26.72 19.94 -9.56
CA PRO A 302 27.65 20.08 -8.45
C PRO A 302 28.87 20.89 -8.89
N LEU A 303 29.11 22.06 -8.29
CA LEU A 303 30.47 22.54 -8.04
C LEU A 303 30.52 23.70 -7.04
N TYR A 304 31.69 23.80 -6.41
CA TYR A 304 32.06 24.46 -5.18
C TYR A 304 32.02 26.00 -5.17
N LEU A 305 32.00 26.51 -3.93
CA LEU A 305 32.56 27.77 -3.38
C LEU A 305 31.96 29.13 -3.77
N GLU A 306 31.46 29.79 -2.72
CA GLU A 306 31.45 31.23 -2.42
C GLU A 306 30.79 32.22 -3.39
N LYS A 307 29.68 32.82 -2.93
CA LYS A 307 29.66 34.22 -2.47
C LYS A 307 28.33 34.58 -1.81
N GLU A 308 28.38 35.48 -0.84
CA GLU A 308 27.26 35.98 -0.04
C GLU A 308 26.04 36.35 -0.88
N PRO A 309 24.80 36.04 -0.44
CA PRO A 309 23.61 36.47 -1.14
C PRO A 309 23.29 37.93 -0.80
N GLN A 310 23.49 38.83 -1.77
CA GLN A 310 22.79 40.11 -1.78
C GLN A 310 21.27 39.88 -1.88
N PRO A 311 20.44 40.73 -1.23
CA PRO A 311 18.99 40.55 -1.19
C PRO A 311 18.36 41.02 -2.51
N THR A 312 18.34 40.16 -3.53
CA THR A 312 17.54 40.42 -4.74
C THR A 312 16.08 40.08 -4.50
N THR A 313 15.25 41.12 -4.53
CA THR A 313 13.78 41.17 -4.49
C THR A 313 13.10 40.51 -5.70
N GLN A 314 13.28 39.21 -5.90
CA GLN A 314 12.44 38.44 -6.82
C GLN A 314 11.51 37.51 -6.04
N SER A 315 10.23 37.62 -6.37
CA SER A 315 9.07 36.98 -5.76
C SER A 315 9.33 35.53 -5.35
N GLU A 316 9.49 35.30 -4.04
CA GLU A 316 9.43 33.98 -3.42
C GLU A 316 7.99 33.44 -3.54
N SER A 317 7.62 32.95 -4.72
CA SER A 317 6.33 32.27 -4.87
C SER A 317 6.39 30.98 -4.06
N SER A 318 5.74 30.98 -2.90
CA SER A 318 5.55 29.80 -2.05
C SER A 318 5.05 28.64 -2.90
N ARG A 319 5.74 27.50 -2.86
CA ARG A 319 5.30 26.30 -3.58
C ARG A 319 4.03 25.75 -2.92
N ALA A 320 2.95 25.69 -3.68
CA ALA A 320 1.77 24.92 -3.30
C ALA A 320 2.03 23.41 -3.48
N LEU A 321 1.22 22.57 -2.83
CA LEU A 321 1.23 21.15 -3.13
C LEU A 321 0.86 20.91 -4.60
N PRO A 322 1.59 20.04 -5.32
CA PRO A 322 1.19 19.69 -6.68
C PRO A 322 -0.16 18.97 -6.63
N SER A 323 -1.08 19.39 -7.50
CA SER A 323 -2.37 18.71 -7.69
C SER A 323 -2.34 17.85 -8.94
N VAL A 324 -3.00 16.69 -8.89
CA VAL A 324 -3.17 15.80 -10.05
C VAL A 324 -4.66 15.78 -10.41
N ASN A 325 -4.96 15.94 -11.70
CA ASN A 325 -6.31 15.72 -12.21
C ASN A 325 -6.49 14.23 -12.48
N LEU A 326 -7.33 13.56 -11.69
CA LEU A 326 -7.65 12.15 -11.80
C LEU A 326 -8.85 11.87 -12.71
N LEU A 327 -9.43 12.91 -13.32
CA LEU A 327 -10.56 12.86 -14.26
C LEU A 327 -10.31 13.75 -15.48
N GLN A 328 -9.13 13.68 -16.07
CA GLN A 328 -8.81 14.42 -17.30
C GLN A 328 -9.41 13.70 -18.52
N LEU A 329 -10.75 13.69 -18.58
CA LEU A 329 -11.52 12.91 -19.55
C LEU A 329 -12.49 13.81 -20.34
N PRO A 330 -12.88 13.41 -21.57
CA PRO A 330 -13.93 14.12 -22.29
C PRO A 330 -15.24 14.09 -21.50
N GLN A 331 -16.04 15.16 -21.57
CA GLN A 331 -17.27 15.32 -20.79
C GLN A 331 -18.25 14.14 -20.91
N ARG A 332 -18.32 13.49 -22.08
CA ARG A 332 -19.13 12.28 -22.30
C ARG A 332 -18.72 11.11 -21.40
N HIS A 333 -17.42 10.91 -21.19
CA HIS A 333 -16.89 9.84 -20.33
C HIS A 333 -17.13 10.18 -18.86
N ILE A 334 -16.92 11.44 -18.47
CA ILE A 334 -17.25 11.91 -17.12
C ILE A 334 -18.73 11.65 -16.83
N LYS A 335 -19.64 12.04 -17.73
CA LYS A 335 -21.09 11.80 -17.56
C LYS A 335 -21.40 10.31 -17.40
N ALA A 336 -20.82 9.45 -18.25
CA ALA A 336 -21.07 8.00 -18.21
C ALA A 336 -20.53 7.33 -16.94
N LEU A 337 -19.38 7.77 -16.41
CA LEU A 337 -18.83 7.31 -15.12
C LEU A 337 -19.70 7.78 -13.95
N MET A 338 -20.12 9.04 -13.98
CA MET A 338 -20.90 9.65 -12.89
C MET A 338 -22.31 9.08 -12.74
N GLU A 339 -22.81 8.30 -13.70
CA GLU A 339 -24.05 7.53 -13.54
C GLU A 339 -23.96 6.43 -12.46
N GLU A 340 -22.74 6.03 -12.07
CA GLU A 340 -22.53 5.12 -10.94
C GLU A 340 -22.55 5.82 -9.58
N VAL A 341 -22.63 7.15 -9.58
CA VAL A 341 -22.52 8.00 -8.39
C VAL A 341 -23.87 8.67 -8.14
N LEU A 342 -24.23 8.78 -6.86
CA LEU A 342 -25.45 9.46 -6.43
C LEU A 342 -25.51 10.88 -7.04
N PRO A 343 -26.65 11.30 -7.63
CA PRO A 343 -26.77 12.60 -8.29
C PRO A 343 -26.33 13.80 -7.44
N SER A 344 -26.57 13.74 -6.12
CA SER A 344 -26.13 14.74 -5.13
C SER A 344 -24.61 14.93 -5.11
N ASP A 345 -23.85 13.87 -5.35
CA ASP A 345 -22.41 13.83 -5.11
C ASP A 345 -21.59 13.97 -6.39
N ARG A 346 -22.20 13.81 -7.57
CA ARG A 346 -21.51 13.89 -8.88
C ARG A 346 -20.65 15.15 -9.02
N ARG A 347 -21.20 16.32 -8.68
CA ARG A 347 -20.47 17.61 -8.79
C ARG A 347 -19.32 17.71 -7.79
N ARG A 348 -19.58 17.34 -6.52
CA ARG A 348 -18.57 17.36 -5.45
C ARG A 348 -17.42 16.39 -5.77
N LEU A 349 -17.75 15.21 -6.26
CA LEU A 349 -16.81 14.16 -6.63
C LEU A 349 -15.93 14.59 -7.81
N CYS A 350 -16.53 15.15 -8.86
CA CYS A 350 -15.77 15.70 -9.99
C CYS A 350 -14.79 16.77 -9.54
N ALA A 351 -15.24 17.71 -8.70
CA ALA A 351 -14.38 18.77 -8.17
C ALA A 351 -13.21 18.19 -7.36
N TYR A 352 -13.48 17.23 -6.47
CA TYR A 352 -12.46 16.55 -5.67
C TYR A 352 -11.39 15.87 -6.53
N LEU A 353 -11.80 15.08 -7.51
CA LEU A 353 -10.88 14.31 -8.36
C LEU A 353 -10.15 15.18 -9.39
N SER A 354 -10.73 16.32 -9.80
CA SER A 354 -10.11 17.22 -10.77
C SER A 354 -8.85 17.93 -10.25
N LYS A 355 -8.71 18.03 -8.92
CA LYS A 355 -7.60 18.74 -8.26
C LYS A 355 -7.18 18.03 -6.98
N ALA A 356 -6.92 16.72 -7.07
CA ALA A 356 -6.49 15.92 -5.93
C ALA A 356 -5.06 16.31 -5.51
N PRO A 357 -4.83 16.84 -4.29
CA PRO A 357 -3.48 17.16 -3.81
C PRO A 357 -2.62 15.89 -3.80
N LEU A 358 -1.41 15.97 -4.36
CA LEU A 358 -0.49 14.85 -4.57
C LEU A 358 -1.03 13.70 -5.44
N GLY A 359 -2.23 13.85 -6.02
CA GLY A 359 -2.98 12.72 -6.58
C GLY A 359 -3.42 11.71 -5.53
N PHE A 360 -3.44 12.10 -4.25
CA PHE A 360 -3.82 11.26 -3.13
C PHE A 360 -5.25 11.58 -2.65
N GLY A 361 -6.09 10.56 -2.56
CA GLY A 361 -7.49 10.72 -2.17
C GLY A 361 -7.99 9.62 -1.25
N LEU A 362 -8.89 9.98 -0.33
CA LEU A 362 -9.61 9.07 0.55
C LEU A 362 -11.07 9.07 0.10
N ILE A 363 -11.49 8.04 -0.64
CA ILE A 363 -12.73 8.08 -1.42
C ILE A 363 -13.33 6.70 -1.66
N THR A 364 -14.65 6.64 -1.82
CA THR A 364 -15.40 5.41 -2.11
C THR A 364 -15.44 5.06 -3.62
N GLY A 365 -15.68 3.78 -3.95
CA GLY A 365 -15.52 3.15 -5.27
C GLY A 365 -16.28 3.78 -6.47
N VAL A 366 -15.77 3.48 -7.69
CA VAL A 366 -15.98 4.06 -9.06
C VAL A 366 -14.78 4.87 -9.55
N THR A 367 -14.13 5.58 -8.65
CA THR A 367 -13.04 6.53 -8.95
C THR A 367 -11.81 5.87 -9.59
N THR A 368 -11.55 4.60 -9.27
CA THR A 368 -10.47 3.79 -9.85
C THR A 368 -10.55 3.71 -11.38
N LEU A 369 -11.75 3.59 -11.97
CA LEU A 369 -11.89 3.55 -13.43
C LEU A 369 -11.56 4.91 -14.04
N GLY A 370 -12.06 6.00 -13.45
CA GLY A 370 -11.74 7.36 -13.91
C GLY A 370 -10.24 7.64 -13.86
N MET A 371 -9.59 7.19 -12.78
CA MET A 371 -8.14 7.26 -12.63
C MET A 371 -7.40 6.42 -13.67
N SER A 372 -7.88 5.21 -13.98
CA SER A 372 -7.29 4.33 -15.01
C SER A 372 -7.36 4.93 -16.40
N ILE A 373 -8.52 5.46 -16.81
CA ILE A 373 -8.67 6.08 -18.13
C ILE A 373 -7.81 7.35 -18.24
N THR A 374 -7.64 8.09 -17.13
CA THR A 374 -6.85 9.33 -17.10
C THR A 374 -5.35 9.10 -17.08
N LEU A 375 -4.88 8.16 -16.26
CA LEU A 375 -3.45 7.98 -15.98
C LEU A 375 -2.83 6.77 -16.71
N GLY A 376 -3.66 5.84 -17.18
CA GLY A 376 -3.25 4.54 -17.70
C GLY A 376 -3.28 3.43 -16.63
N PRO A 377 -2.39 2.43 -16.74
CA PRO A 377 -2.47 1.21 -15.92
C PRO A 377 -2.47 1.44 -14.41
N ILE A 378 -3.43 0.85 -13.69
CA ILE A 378 -3.59 1.01 -12.23
C ILE A 378 -3.31 -0.30 -11.50
N TYR A 379 -2.51 -0.23 -10.43
CA TYR A 379 -2.37 -1.33 -9.49
C TYR A 379 -3.48 -1.27 -8.45
N ALA A 380 -4.33 -2.27 -8.41
CA ALA A 380 -5.44 -2.40 -7.48
C ALA A 380 -5.13 -3.46 -6.41
N SER A 381 -5.57 -3.24 -5.16
CA SER A 381 -5.37 -4.19 -4.07
C SER A 381 -6.45 -4.10 -3.01
N ALA A 382 -6.65 -5.20 -2.28
CA ALA A 382 -7.41 -5.23 -1.03
C ALA A 382 -6.75 -6.18 -0.02
N ALA A 383 -7.17 -6.16 1.25
CA ALA A 383 -6.43 -6.82 2.34
C ALA A 383 -6.38 -8.36 2.21
N THR A 384 -7.41 -8.96 1.62
CA THR A 384 -7.55 -10.42 1.47
C THR A 384 -7.80 -10.80 0.02
N ASP A 385 -7.64 -12.08 -0.30
CA ASP A 385 -7.98 -12.57 -1.65
C ASP A 385 -9.45 -12.37 -1.96
N VAL A 386 -10.35 -12.68 -1.03
CA VAL A 386 -11.80 -12.49 -1.20
C VAL A 386 -12.14 -11.02 -1.46
N ALA A 387 -11.56 -10.11 -0.69
CA ALA A 387 -11.75 -8.67 -0.90
C ALA A 387 -11.20 -8.24 -2.27
N THR A 388 -10.06 -8.79 -2.68
CA THR A 388 -9.45 -8.46 -3.98
C THR A 388 -10.28 -9.01 -5.15
N ASP A 389 -10.87 -10.19 -5.00
CA ASP A 389 -11.80 -10.78 -5.97
C ASP A 389 -13.04 -9.90 -6.12
N ASN A 390 -13.67 -9.54 -4.99
CA ASN A 390 -14.83 -8.65 -4.96
C ASN A 390 -14.52 -7.29 -5.61
N PHE A 391 -13.34 -6.74 -5.34
CA PHE A 391 -12.93 -5.47 -5.92
C PHE A 391 -12.73 -5.58 -7.44
N ALA A 392 -12.03 -6.63 -7.91
CA ALA A 392 -11.84 -6.88 -9.34
C ALA A 392 -13.18 -7.07 -10.08
N GLU A 393 -14.09 -7.87 -9.51
CA GLU A 393 -15.43 -8.10 -10.07
C GLU A 393 -16.24 -6.80 -10.11
N HIS A 394 -16.20 -6.02 -9.03
CA HIS A 394 -16.89 -4.74 -8.96
C HIS A 394 -16.38 -3.76 -10.03
N LEU A 395 -15.06 -3.67 -10.23
CA LEU A 395 -14.44 -2.83 -11.26
C LEU A 395 -14.83 -3.30 -12.67
N ASN A 396 -14.80 -4.61 -12.93
CA ASN A 396 -15.22 -5.17 -14.22
C ASN A 396 -16.69 -4.85 -14.53
N ARG A 397 -17.57 -5.03 -13.54
CA ARG A 397 -19.00 -4.73 -13.69
C ARG A 397 -19.26 -3.25 -13.96
N ILE A 398 -18.53 -2.34 -13.31
CA ILE A 398 -18.62 -0.92 -13.63
C ILE A 398 -18.11 -0.66 -15.05
N SER A 399 -17.00 -1.27 -15.45
CA SER A 399 -16.42 -1.14 -16.79
C SER A 399 -17.41 -1.55 -17.88
N GLU A 400 -18.13 -2.66 -17.69
CA GLU A 400 -19.18 -3.12 -18.59
C GLU A 400 -20.33 -2.10 -18.71
N ARG A 401 -20.85 -1.60 -17.59
CA ARG A 401 -21.93 -0.58 -17.60
C ARG A 401 -21.47 0.73 -18.23
N PHE A 402 -20.26 1.17 -17.90
CA PHE A 402 -19.65 2.37 -18.46
C PHE A 402 -19.49 2.27 -19.97
N THR A 403 -18.92 1.17 -20.45
CA THR A 403 -18.68 0.92 -21.88
C THR A 403 -20.00 0.85 -22.65
N ARG A 404 -21.00 0.16 -22.10
CA ARG A 404 -22.34 0.09 -22.68
C ARG A 404 -22.95 1.49 -22.87
N ARG A 405 -22.93 2.34 -21.84
CA ARG A 405 -23.43 3.73 -21.92
C ARG A 405 -22.69 4.54 -22.99
N LEU A 406 -21.38 4.35 -23.13
CA LEU A 406 -20.60 5.03 -24.15
C LEU A 406 -21.00 4.59 -25.56
N ASN A 407 -21.24 3.30 -25.76
CA ASN A 407 -21.61 2.74 -27.06
C ASN A 407 -23.06 3.03 -27.45
N GLU A 408 -24.00 3.04 -26.50
CA GLU A 408 -25.39 3.48 -26.71
C GLU A 408 -25.48 4.95 -27.18
N SER A 409 -24.50 5.77 -26.78
CA SER A 409 -24.46 7.20 -27.10
C SER A 409 -23.73 7.51 -28.42
N LYS A 410 -23.22 6.49 -29.14
CA LYS A 410 -22.45 6.66 -30.37
C LYS A 410 -23.32 6.74 -31.62
N ARG A 411 -22.77 7.39 -32.65
CA ARG A 411 -23.33 7.35 -34.02
C ARG A 411 -22.86 6.07 -34.71
N ALA A 412 -23.58 5.64 -35.74
CA ALA A 412 -23.34 4.37 -36.43
C ALA A 412 -21.91 4.20 -37.02
N ASP A 413 -21.21 5.30 -37.29
CA ASP A 413 -19.87 5.29 -37.92
C ASP A 413 -18.70 5.34 -36.91
N ASP A 414 -18.95 5.50 -35.60
CA ASP A 414 -17.90 5.56 -34.59
C ASP A 414 -17.45 4.16 -34.17
N SER A 415 -16.13 3.89 -34.15
CA SER A 415 -15.59 2.63 -33.60
C SER A 415 -16.08 2.43 -32.16
N PRO A 416 -16.54 1.23 -31.77
CA PRO A 416 -17.04 0.95 -30.43
C PRO A 416 -15.94 1.17 -29.38
N ALA A 417 -16.35 1.57 -28.18
CA ALA A 417 -15.44 1.68 -27.05
C ALA A 417 -15.21 0.26 -26.52
N GLY A 418 -13.95 -0.08 -26.27
CA GLY A 418 -13.59 -1.33 -25.60
C GLY A 418 -13.73 -1.21 -24.09
N ARG A 419 -14.02 -2.34 -23.44
CA ARG A 419 -14.00 -2.48 -21.99
C ARG A 419 -12.57 -2.37 -21.46
N ILE A 420 -12.47 -1.80 -20.26
CA ILE A 420 -11.22 -1.78 -19.49
C ILE A 420 -10.84 -3.22 -19.13
N LEU A 421 -9.61 -3.63 -19.41
CA LEU A 421 -9.09 -4.96 -19.09
C LEU A 421 -8.70 -5.03 -17.62
N VAL A 422 -9.58 -5.64 -16.82
CA VAL A 422 -9.34 -5.93 -15.40
C VAL A 422 -8.80 -7.34 -15.25
N VAL A 423 -7.63 -7.50 -14.64
CA VAL A 423 -6.99 -8.80 -14.39
C VAL A 423 -6.84 -9.02 -12.89
N ARG A 424 -7.32 -10.17 -12.40
CA ARG A 424 -7.09 -10.64 -11.03
C ARG A 424 -5.88 -11.58 -11.02
N GLY A 425 -4.80 -11.20 -10.34
CA GLY A 425 -3.57 -11.99 -10.31
C GLY A 425 -3.48 -12.96 -9.13
N TYR A 426 -3.20 -14.23 -9.38
CA TYR A 426 -2.90 -15.27 -8.37
C TYR A 426 -1.46 -15.77 -8.44
N PHE A 427 -1.07 -16.75 -7.62
CA PHE A 427 0.23 -17.38 -7.77
C PHE A 427 0.42 -17.97 -9.17
N GLU A 428 1.59 -17.78 -9.75
CA GLU A 428 1.86 -18.14 -11.15
C GLU A 428 1.70 -19.64 -11.39
N GLU A 429 2.13 -20.44 -10.41
CA GLU A 429 2.03 -21.89 -10.42
C GLU A 429 0.57 -22.34 -10.39
N ASP A 430 -0.25 -21.71 -9.55
CA ASP A 430 -1.69 -22.01 -9.45
C ASP A 430 -2.42 -21.65 -10.76
N GLU A 431 -2.07 -20.54 -11.41
CA GLU A 431 -2.62 -20.16 -12.72
C GLU A 431 -2.26 -21.17 -13.82
N ILE A 432 -1.00 -21.60 -13.89
CA ILE A 432 -0.56 -22.56 -14.91
C ILE A 432 -1.25 -23.91 -14.72
N GLU A 433 -1.35 -24.37 -13.48
CA GLU A 433 -1.96 -25.67 -13.19
C GLU A 433 -3.48 -25.61 -13.35
N ALA A 434 -4.14 -24.52 -12.93
CA ALA A 434 -5.56 -24.29 -13.21
C ALA A 434 -5.87 -24.29 -14.71
N PHE A 435 -5.02 -23.63 -15.50
CA PHE A 435 -5.15 -23.63 -16.95
C PHE A 435 -5.05 -25.04 -17.55
N GLN A 436 -4.07 -25.84 -17.12
CA GLN A 436 -3.92 -27.22 -17.60
C GLN A 436 -5.13 -28.08 -17.22
N ASN A 437 -5.59 -27.96 -15.98
CA ASN A 437 -6.75 -28.67 -15.46
C ASN A 437 -8.04 -28.28 -16.22
N LEU A 438 -8.22 -27.01 -16.61
CA LEU A 438 -9.38 -26.58 -17.43
C LEU A 438 -9.32 -27.04 -18.88
N LEU A 439 -8.12 -27.34 -19.42
CA LEU A 439 -8.02 -27.99 -20.72
C LEU A 439 -8.48 -29.46 -20.67
N GLU A 440 -8.27 -30.13 -19.53
CA GLU A 440 -8.68 -31.53 -19.31
C GLU A 440 -10.16 -31.64 -18.91
N HIS A 441 -10.61 -30.75 -18.01
CA HIS A 441 -11.97 -30.74 -17.48
C HIS A 441 -12.55 -29.30 -17.46
N PRO A 442 -13.10 -28.82 -18.59
CA PRO A 442 -13.61 -27.46 -18.73
C PRO A 442 -14.69 -27.05 -17.70
N GLN A 443 -15.42 -28.02 -17.15
CA GLN A 443 -16.50 -27.81 -16.18
C GLN A 443 -16.03 -27.51 -14.74
N MET A 444 -14.73 -27.60 -14.43
CA MET A 444 -14.26 -27.42 -13.05
C MET A 444 -14.39 -25.99 -12.53
N GLY A 445 -14.40 -24.98 -13.40
CA GLY A 445 -14.48 -23.58 -13.00
C GLY A 445 -13.41 -23.24 -11.95
N ASP A 446 -13.82 -22.66 -10.82
CA ASP A 446 -12.95 -22.29 -9.70
C ASP A 446 -12.24 -23.50 -9.03
N ALA A 447 -12.76 -24.72 -9.19
CA ALA A 447 -12.16 -25.93 -8.66
C ALA A 447 -10.96 -26.43 -9.50
N ALA A 448 -10.64 -25.75 -10.60
CA ALA A 448 -9.59 -26.20 -11.50
C ALA A 448 -8.18 -25.89 -11.03
N ALA A 449 -7.98 -24.82 -10.25
CA ALA A 449 -6.72 -24.70 -9.56
C ALA A 449 -6.55 -25.96 -8.70
N PRO A 450 -5.38 -26.62 -8.76
CA PRO A 450 -5.10 -27.85 -8.01
C PRO A 450 -5.68 -27.84 -6.61
N ARG A 451 -5.98 -28.99 -6.02
CA ARG A 451 -5.98 -29.11 -4.56
C ARG A 451 -4.61 -29.66 -4.22
N SER A 452 -3.61 -28.79 -4.10
CA SER A 452 -2.31 -29.28 -3.60
C SER A 452 -2.55 -29.97 -2.25
N ASN A 453 -1.75 -30.99 -1.91
CA ASN A 453 -1.75 -31.70 -0.61
C ASN A 453 -1.33 -30.80 0.58
N SER A 454 -1.67 -29.53 0.46
CA SER A 454 -1.21 -28.42 1.21
C SER A 454 -2.26 -27.32 1.16
N SER A 455 -3.09 -27.28 2.21
CA SER A 455 -4.27 -26.42 2.37
C SER A 455 -3.99 -24.91 2.48
N TYR A 456 -2.89 -24.42 1.93
CA TYR A 456 -2.80 -23.02 1.59
C TYR A 456 -3.26 -22.80 0.17
N ARG A 457 -4.54 -22.51 0.03
CA ARG A 457 -5.01 -21.85 -1.18
C ARG A 457 -5.63 -20.54 -0.80
N THR A 458 -5.02 -19.47 -1.30
CA THR A 458 -5.78 -18.30 -1.70
C THR A 458 -6.95 -18.85 -2.54
N PRO A 459 -8.22 -18.56 -2.21
CA PRO A 459 -9.35 -19.05 -3.01
C PRO A 459 -9.17 -18.54 -4.44
N TRP A 460 -8.59 -19.38 -5.27
CA TRP A 460 -8.36 -19.05 -6.67
C TRP A 460 -9.73 -19.06 -7.32
N ARG A 461 -10.01 -18.02 -8.10
CA ARG A 461 -11.22 -17.94 -8.91
C ARG A 461 -10.82 -17.81 -10.35
N LEU A 462 -11.55 -18.51 -11.20
CA LEU A 462 -11.35 -18.44 -12.64
C LEU A 462 -11.64 -17.03 -13.13
N GLN A 463 -12.76 -16.44 -12.70
CA GLN A 463 -13.23 -15.15 -13.21
C GLN A 463 -12.16 -14.04 -13.16
N LEU A 464 -11.87 -13.43 -14.32
CA LEU A 464 -10.86 -12.37 -14.51
C LEU A 464 -9.39 -12.76 -14.25
N SER A 465 -9.11 -14.03 -13.94
CA SER A 465 -7.73 -14.54 -13.80
C SER A 465 -6.96 -14.49 -15.12
N LEU A 466 -5.64 -14.70 -15.05
CA LEU A 466 -4.83 -14.84 -16.27
C LEU A 466 -5.26 -16.04 -17.10
N THR A 467 -5.59 -17.14 -16.42
CA THR A 467 -6.18 -18.34 -16.99
C THR A 467 -7.48 -18.03 -17.73
N PHE A 468 -8.38 -17.26 -17.13
CA PHE A 468 -9.65 -16.88 -17.77
C PHE A 468 -9.43 -16.11 -19.07
N TRP A 469 -8.62 -15.06 -19.05
CA TRP A 469 -8.38 -14.25 -20.25
C TRP A 469 -7.70 -15.03 -21.37
N LEU A 470 -6.80 -15.96 -21.02
CA LEU A 470 -6.19 -16.86 -22.01
C LEU A 470 -7.21 -17.85 -22.58
N LEU A 471 -8.07 -18.44 -21.75
CA LEU A 471 -9.14 -19.34 -22.21
C LEU A 471 -10.18 -18.64 -23.09
N VAL A 472 -10.49 -17.37 -22.80
CA VAL A 472 -11.35 -16.52 -23.66
C VAL A 472 -10.71 -16.36 -25.03
N ALA A 473 -9.42 -16.04 -25.09
CA ALA A 473 -8.70 -15.90 -26.36
C ALA A 473 -8.64 -17.23 -27.14
N LEU A 474 -8.52 -18.36 -26.45
CA LEU A 474 -8.49 -19.71 -27.03
C LEU A 474 -9.86 -20.29 -27.38
N ARG A 475 -10.96 -19.56 -27.09
CA ARG A 475 -12.35 -19.99 -27.36
C ARG A 475 -12.75 -21.25 -26.57
N SER A 476 -12.28 -21.37 -25.34
CA SER A 476 -12.61 -22.51 -24.49
C SER A 476 -14.05 -22.45 -23.98
N PRO A 477 -14.79 -23.57 -23.93
CA PRO A 477 -16.13 -23.63 -23.35
C PRO A 477 -16.14 -23.47 -21.82
N ALA A 478 -14.97 -23.50 -21.15
CA ALA A 478 -14.84 -23.27 -19.71
C ALA A 478 -15.20 -21.83 -19.29
N VAL A 479 -15.20 -20.89 -20.24
CA VAL A 479 -15.41 -19.46 -20.00
C VAL A 479 -16.39 -18.88 -21.01
N ARG A 480 -16.85 -17.66 -20.75
CA ARG A 480 -17.69 -16.94 -21.72
C ARG A 480 -16.94 -16.70 -23.05
N PRO A 481 -17.65 -16.61 -24.19
CA PRO A 481 -17.03 -16.22 -25.44
C PRO A 481 -16.45 -14.80 -25.36
N LEU A 482 -15.47 -14.52 -26.23
CA LEU A 482 -14.91 -13.19 -26.43
C LEU A 482 -16.00 -12.25 -26.98
N HIS A 483 -16.33 -11.21 -26.21
CA HIS A 483 -17.35 -10.24 -26.56
C HIS A 483 -16.74 -9.17 -27.48
N TYR A 484 -17.51 -8.62 -28.43
CA TYR A 484 -17.01 -7.59 -29.36
C TYR A 484 -16.61 -6.26 -28.69
N GLU A 485 -17.11 -6.03 -27.47
CA GLU A 485 -16.72 -4.89 -26.62
C GLU A 485 -15.58 -5.22 -25.66
N ASP A 486 -15.08 -6.46 -25.62
CA ASP A 486 -13.92 -6.75 -24.78
C ASP A 486 -12.70 -5.97 -25.28
N ASN A 487 -11.68 -5.88 -24.42
CA ASN A 487 -10.49 -5.10 -24.71
C ASN A 487 -9.81 -5.57 -26.01
N GLU A 488 -9.45 -4.62 -26.86
CA GLU A 488 -8.85 -4.87 -28.19
C GLU A 488 -7.61 -5.78 -28.10
N GLU A 489 -6.84 -5.69 -27.02
CA GLU A 489 -5.63 -6.48 -26.83
C GLU A 489 -5.92 -7.98 -26.65
N ILE A 490 -7.11 -8.34 -26.16
CA ILE A 490 -7.54 -9.75 -26.12
C ILE A 490 -7.94 -10.23 -27.52
N HIS A 491 -8.53 -9.36 -28.36
CA HIS A 491 -8.77 -9.68 -29.77
C HIS A 491 -7.47 -9.84 -30.55
N LEU A 492 -6.47 -8.99 -30.28
CA LEU A 492 -5.13 -9.09 -30.86
C LEU A 492 -4.42 -10.36 -30.39
N LEU A 493 -4.55 -10.73 -29.12
CA LEU A 493 -4.04 -12.01 -28.60
C LEU A 493 -4.68 -13.20 -29.31
N GLN A 494 -6.01 -13.20 -29.48
CA GLN A 494 -6.71 -14.25 -30.21
C GLN A 494 -6.20 -14.35 -31.66
N SER A 495 -6.09 -13.22 -32.36
CA SER A 495 -5.52 -13.16 -33.70
C SER A 495 -4.08 -13.68 -33.75
N TYR A 496 -3.23 -13.29 -32.79
CA TYR A 496 -1.85 -13.78 -32.67
C TYR A 496 -1.78 -15.29 -32.51
N LEU A 497 -2.66 -15.87 -31.68
CA LEU A 497 -2.76 -17.31 -31.48
C LEU A 497 -3.25 -18.01 -32.75
N ASP A 498 -4.12 -17.36 -33.53
CA ASP A 498 -4.68 -17.92 -34.75
C ASP A 498 -3.67 -18.02 -35.91
N HIS A 499 -2.80 -17.02 -36.04
CA HIS A 499 -1.81 -16.96 -37.13
C HIS A 499 -0.60 -17.89 -36.93
N ARG A 500 -0.42 -18.45 -35.73
CA ARG A 500 0.76 -19.24 -35.38
C ARG A 500 0.44 -20.72 -35.28
N LYS A 501 1.01 -21.50 -36.21
CA LYS A 501 0.87 -22.97 -36.25
C LYS A 501 1.32 -23.66 -34.96
N GLU A 502 2.27 -23.08 -34.23
CA GLU A 502 2.74 -23.63 -32.94
C GLU A 502 1.64 -23.70 -31.86
N PHE A 503 0.58 -22.90 -31.98
CA PHE A 503 -0.55 -22.90 -31.06
C PHE A 503 -1.78 -23.65 -31.58
N GLU A 504 -1.73 -24.23 -32.79
CA GLU A 504 -2.87 -24.93 -33.39
C GLU A 504 -3.42 -26.04 -32.49
N ARG A 505 -2.54 -26.91 -31.97
CA ARG A 505 -2.96 -27.98 -31.04
C ARG A 505 -3.52 -27.43 -29.73
N LEU A 506 -2.95 -26.34 -29.22
CA LEU A 506 -3.44 -25.67 -28.00
C LEU A 506 -4.85 -25.09 -28.22
N ARG A 507 -5.08 -24.45 -29.37
CA ARG A 507 -6.42 -23.96 -29.75
C ARG A 507 -7.41 -25.10 -29.89
N ASN A 508 -7.01 -26.19 -30.56
CA ASN A 508 -7.88 -27.33 -30.78
C ASN A 508 -8.29 -28.02 -29.47
N VAL A 509 -7.36 -28.23 -28.52
CA VAL A 509 -7.72 -28.83 -27.22
C VAL A 509 -8.59 -27.87 -26.40
N ALA A 510 -8.24 -26.58 -26.36
CA ALA A 510 -8.99 -25.59 -25.60
C ALA A 510 -10.44 -25.44 -26.10
N ALA A 511 -10.64 -25.46 -27.42
CA ALA A 511 -11.96 -25.37 -28.05
C ALA A 511 -12.73 -26.71 -28.07
N GLY A 512 -12.14 -27.80 -27.58
CA GLY A 512 -12.76 -29.14 -27.55
C GLY A 512 -12.78 -29.87 -28.91
N VAL A 513 -11.94 -29.46 -29.87
CA VAL A 513 -11.80 -30.12 -31.18
C VAL A 513 -11.01 -31.43 -31.08
N ILE A 514 -10.01 -31.48 -30.21
CA ILE A 514 -9.25 -32.70 -29.88
C ILE A 514 -9.38 -33.00 -28.38
N SER A 515 -9.27 -34.27 -28.00
CA SER A 515 -9.30 -34.65 -26.58
C SER A 515 -8.01 -34.24 -25.87
N PHE A 516 -8.07 -34.15 -24.53
CA PHE A 516 -6.88 -33.88 -23.74
C PHE A 516 -5.84 -35.01 -23.84
N GLU A 517 -6.27 -36.28 -23.92
CA GLU A 517 -5.36 -37.40 -24.15
C GLU A 517 -4.66 -37.28 -25.51
N GLU A 518 -5.39 -36.92 -26.56
CA GLU A 518 -4.79 -36.66 -27.87
C GLU A 518 -3.78 -35.51 -27.79
N TYR A 519 -4.11 -34.43 -27.09
CA TYR A 519 -3.22 -33.30 -26.87
C TYR A 519 -1.93 -33.72 -26.15
N LYS A 520 -2.06 -34.47 -25.05
CA LYS A 520 -0.99 -35.01 -24.21
C LYS A 520 -0.07 -35.99 -24.94
N ASN A 521 -0.62 -36.80 -25.83
CA ASN A 521 0.15 -37.75 -26.65
C ASN A 521 0.96 -37.07 -27.76
N GLY A 522 0.71 -35.79 -28.04
CA GLY A 522 1.50 -34.99 -28.97
C GLY A 522 2.40 -33.96 -28.29
N ARG A 523 2.86 -32.96 -29.05
CA ARG A 523 3.69 -31.88 -28.52
C ARG A 523 2.81 -30.87 -27.76
N MET A 524 2.77 -30.99 -26.45
CA MET A 524 2.14 -29.99 -25.57
C MET A 524 2.96 -28.70 -25.54
N VAL A 525 2.25 -27.58 -25.39
CA VAL A 525 2.85 -26.29 -25.10
C VAL A 525 3.45 -26.32 -23.69
N SER A 526 4.70 -25.88 -23.54
CA SER A 526 5.38 -25.92 -22.24
C SER A 526 4.81 -24.87 -21.26
N PRO A 527 4.90 -25.11 -19.94
CA PRO A 527 4.54 -24.12 -18.92
C PRO A 527 5.20 -22.75 -19.10
N TYR A 528 6.43 -22.73 -19.64
CA TYR A 528 7.15 -21.49 -19.93
C TYR A 528 6.45 -20.64 -21.00
N VAL A 529 5.89 -21.28 -22.02
CA VAL A 529 5.16 -20.58 -23.09
C VAL A 529 3.82 -20.06 -22.56
N ILE A 530 3.11 -20.83 -21.74
CA ILE A 530 1.89 -20.37 -21.06
C ILE A 530 2.19 -19.13 -20.21
N LYS A 531 3.27 -19.17 -19.42
CA LYS A 531 3.76 -18.03 -18.63
C LYS A 531 4.09 -16.81 -19.51
N HIS A 532 4.59 -17.02 -20.72
CA HIS A 532 4.84 -15.93 -21.66
C HIS A 532 3.53 -15.31 -22.18
N LEU A 533 2.52 -16.13 -22.48
CA LEU A 533 1.19 -15.65 -22.86
C LEU A 533 0.52 -14.87 -21.72
N PHE A 534 0.63 -15.34 -20.47
CA PHE A 534 0.18 -14.61 -19.28
C PHE A 534 0.87 -13.26 -19.12
N ARG A 535 2.19 -13.18 -19.35
CA ARG A 535 2.92 -11.90 -19.37
C ARG A 535 2.42 -10.98 -20.48
N GLY A 536 2.04 -11.53 -21.63
CA GLY A 536 1.38 -10.80 -22.71
C GLY A 536 0.11 -10.13 -22.21
N ILE A 537 -0.81 -10.91 -21.62
CA ILE A 537 -2.07 -10.39 -21.05
C ILE A 537 -1.79 -9.30 -20.00
N LEU A 538 -0.89 -9.57 -19.05
CA LEU A 538 -0.55 -8.60 -17.99
C LEU A 538 0.00 -7.29 -18.55
N ARG A 539 0.83 -7.33 -19.60
CA ARG A 539 1.43 -6.13 -20.17
C ARG A 539 0.39 -5.14 -20.69
N HIS A 540 -0.77 -5.64 -21.10
CA HIS A 540 -1.87 -4.86 -21.64
C HIS A 540 -3.03 -4.68 -20.65
N ALA A 541 -2.89 -5.15 -19.41
CA ALA A 541 -3.90 -4.93 -18.37
C ALA A 541 -4.01 -3.43 -18.03
N ASP A 542 -5.22 -2.90 -18.06
CA ASP A 542 -5.52 -1.53 -17.63
C ASP A 542 -5.60 -1.45 -16.10
N ILE A 543 -6.08 -2.53 -15.46
CA ILE A 543 -6.13 -2.65 -14.00
C ILE A 543 -5.68 -4.05 -13.60
N LEU A 544 -4.66 -4.13 -12.75
CA LEU A 544 -4.19 -5.38 -12.15
C LEU A 544 -4.55 -5.42 -10.66
N CYS A 545 -5.35 -6.40 -10.25
CA CYS A 545 -5.79 -6.61 -8.88
C CYS A 545 -5.00 -7.75 -8.21
N THR A 546 -4.27 -7.47 -7.13
CA THR A 546 -3.67 -8.51 -6.27
C THR A 546 -3.82 -8.15 -4.79
N ASN A 547 -3.67 -9.13 -3.89
CA ASN A 547 -3.42 -8.82 -2.48
C ASN A 547 -2.00 -8.20 -2.28
N PRO A 548 -1.70 -7.57 -1.13
CA PRO A 548 -0.39 -6.96 -0.86
C PRO A 548 0.77 -7.95 -0.96
N ALA A 549 0.58 -9.18 -0.47
CA ALA A 549 1.61 -10.22 -0.43
C ALA A 549 2.09 -10.66 -1.82
N LEU A 550 1.18 -10.69 -2.81
CA LEU A 550 1.49 -11.01 -4.21
C LEU A 550 2.16 -9.84 -4.93
N SER A 551 1.91 -8.60 -4.50
CA SER A 551 2.43 -7.40 -5.18
C SER A 551 3.96 -7.29 -5.21
N CYS A 552 4.63 -8.04 -4.34
CA CYS A 552 6.09 -8.07 -4.24
C CYS A 552 6.69 -9.35 -4.83
N LYS A 553 5.89 -10.18 -5.52
CA LYS A 553 6.29 -11.49 -6.03
C LYS A 553 6.10 -11.59 -7.54
N GLY A 554 6.85 -12.52 -8.14
CA GLY A 554 6.59 -13.04 -9.48
C GLY A 554 6.44 -11.98 -10.58
N LEU A 555 5.43 -12.17 -11.44
CA LEU A 555 5.06 -11.28 -12.55
C LEU A 555 4.57 -9.91 -12.07
N TYR A 556 4.07 -9.80 -10.84
CA TYR A 556 3.40 -8.61 -10.34
C TYR A 556 4.36 -7.55 -9.84
N ALA A 557 5.48 -7.96 -9.21
CA ALA A 557 6.53 -7.04 -8.78
C ALA A 557 7.06 -6.15 -9.93
N PRO A 558 7.49 -6.68 -11.09
CA PRO A 558 7.92 -5.83 -12.21
C PRO A 558 6.76 -5.02 -12.81
N TRP A 559 5.53 -5.56 -12.85
CA TRP A 559 4.39 -4.81 -13.36
C TRP A 559 4.09 -3.58 -12.49
N LYS A 560 4.01 -3.75 -11.17
CA LYS A 560 3.89 -2.65 -10.19
C LYS A 560 4.98 -1.61 -10.36
N LYS A 561 6.21 -2.07 -10.59
CA LYS A 561 7.41 -1.24 -10.65
C LYS A 561 7.52 -0.41 -11.93
N TYR A 562 7.16 -1.00 -13.07
CA TYR A 562 7.46 -0.42 -14.38
C TYR A 562 6.22 -0.04 -15.20
N VAL A 563 5.06 -0.59 -14.88
CA VAL A 563 3.81 -0.40 -15.65
C VAL A 563 2.83 0.49 -14.90
N ALA A 564 2.65 0.28 -13.59
CA ALA A 564 1.66 1.01 -12.80
C ALA A 564 1.89 2.53 -12.82
N ARG A 565 0.80 3.28 -13.05
CA ARG A 565 0.74 4.75 -13.07
C ARG A 565 -0.05 5.32 -11.89
N GLY A 566 -0.80 4.48 -11.19
CA GLY A 566 -1.50 4.83 -9.95
C GLY A 566 -1.82 3.58 -9.13
N ILE A 567 -2.23 3.80 -7.88
CA ILE A 567 -2.58 2.77 -6.91
C ILE A 567 -4.03 2.96 -6.46
N ALA A 568 -4.81 1.90 -6.41
CA ALA A 568 -6.14 1.92 -5.82
C ALA A 568 -6.24 0.81 -4.78
N VAL A 569 -6.70 1.16 -3.59
CA VAL A 569 -6.84 0.20 -2.49
C VAL A 569 -8.28 0.20 -2.01
N ASP A 570 -8.94 -0.95 -2.10
CA ASP A 570 -10.26 -1.16 -1.51
C ASP A 570 -10.13 -1.82 -0.13
N GLU A 571 -11.17 -1.66 0.69
CA GLU A 571 -11.17 -2.06 2.10
C GLU A 571 -9.91 -1.56 2.86
N ALA A 572 -9.47 -0.33 2.56
CA ALA A 572 -8.27 0.28 3.11
C ALA A 572 -8.32 0.45 4.64
N GLY A 573 -9.50 0.32 5.25
CA GLY A 573 -9.71 0.21 6.70
C GLY A 573 -9.11 -1.07 7.32
N SER A 574 -8.89 -2.11 6.50
CA SER A 574 -8.28 -3.38 6.91
C SER A 574 -6.84 -3.55 6.41
N ILE A 575 -6.33 -2.60 5.65
CA ILE A 575 -4.95 -2.58 5.15
C ILE A 575 -4.02 -1.97 6.19
N SER A 576 -2.97 -2.70 6.57
CA SER A 576 -1.91 -2.18 7.43
C SER A 576 -1.11 -1.08 6.70
N ARG A 577 -0.51 -0.17 7.46
CA ARG A 577 0.39 0.84 6.87
C ARG A 577 1.58 0.18 6.12
N PRO A 578 2.28 -0.83 6.68
CA PRO A 578 3.34 -1.53 5.97
C PRO A 578 2.88 -2.18 4.66
N ASP A 579 1.70 -2.80 4.63
CA ASP A 579 1.13 -3.38 3.41
C ASP A 579 0.85 -2.31 2.35
N LEU A 580 0.24 -1.19 2.74
CA LEU A 580 0.04 -0.07 1.81
C LEU A 580 1.37 0.42 1.25
N TYR A 581 2.39 0.61 2.10
CA TYR A 581 3.68 1.09 1.64
C TYR A 581 4.30 0.10 0.65
N SER A 582 4.19 -1.21 0.91
CA SER A 582 4.66 -2.24 -0.02
C SER A 582 4.02 -2.14 -1.41
N LEU A 583 2.74 -1.73 -1.48
CA LEU A 583 2.01 -1.48 -2.72
C LEU A 583 2.42 -0.15 -3.37
N TRP A 584 2.45 0.92 -2.57
CA TRP A 584 2.60 2.29 -3.06
C TRP A 584 4.04 2.62 -3.49
N GLY A 585 5.02 1.97 -2.86
CA GLY A 585 6.43 2.26 -3.05
C GLY A 585 6.80 3.63 -2.48
N ASN A 586 7.85 4.26 -3.00
CA ASN A 586 8.40 5.50 -2.44
C ASN A 586 8.34 6.71 -3.38
N THR A 587 7.72 6.59 -4.56
CA THR A 587 7.78 7.63 -5.62
C THR A 587 6.53 8.51 -5.74
N LEU A 588 5.58 8.39 -4.80
CA LEU A 588 4.33 9.16 -4.77
C LEU A 588 3.51 9.03 -6.06
N LEU A 589 3.22 7.79 -6.47
CA LEU A 589 2.20 7.58 -7.49
C LEU A 589 0.85 8.10 -6.98
N PRO A 590 -0.04 8.61 -7.85
CA PRO A 590 -1.43 8.85 -7.48
C PRO A 590 -2.03 7.63 -6.80
N CYS A 591 -2.75 7.84 -5.70
CA CYS A 591 -3.21 6.77 -4.82
C CYS A 591 -4.60 7.08 -4.26
N LEU A 592 -5.52 6.15 -4.41
CA LEU A 592 -6.88 6.24 -3.87
C LEU A 592 -7.08 5.15 -2.82
N LEU A 593 -7.49 5.53 -1.61
CA LEU A 593 -7.87 4.62 -0.54
C LEU A 593 -9.38 4.65 -0.36
N CYS A 594 -10.01 3.50 -0.56
CA CYS A 594 -11.44 3.26 -0.41
C CYS A 594 -11.67 2.31 0.75
N GLY A 595 -12.68 2.58 1.58
CA GLY A 595 -13.06 1.71 2.68
C GLY A 595 -13.76 2.47 3.80
N ASP A 596 -14.06 1.74 4.86
CA ASP A 596 -14.70 2.27 6.07
C ASP A 596 -13.76 2.02 7.26
N ASP A 597 -13.47 3.07 8.03
CA ASP A 597 -12.62 3.03 9.20
C ASP A 597 -13.29 2.37 10.42
N LYS A 598 -14.61 2.13 10.33
CA LYS A 598 -15.38 1.38 11.34
C LYS A 598 -15.44 -0.12 11.06
N GLN A 599 -14.96 -0.57 9.90
CA GLN A 599 -14.84 -1.99 9.57
C GLN A 599 -13.61 -2.61 10.25
N LEU A 600 -13.31 -3.87 9.92
CA LEU A 600 -12.26 -4.65 10.59
C LEU A 600 -10.90 -3.96 10.49
N ALA A 601 -10.26 -3.75 11.64
CA ALA A 601 -8.88 -3.27 11.70
C ALA A 601 -7.89 -4.31 11.11
N PRO A 602 -6.68 -3.89 10.73
CA PRO A 602 -5.63 -4.79 10.27
C PRO A 602 -5.39 -5.93 11.26
N ARG A 603 -5.15 -7.12 10.72
CA ARG A 603 -4.92 -8.33 11.52
C ARG A 603 -3.55 -8.23 12.19
N LEU A 604 -3.54 -8.28 13.52
CA LEU A 604 -2.34 -8.36 14.34
C LEU A 604 -2.50 -9.47 15.37
N MET A 605 -1.71 -10.53 15.25
CA MET A 605 -1.94 -11.79 15.97
C MET A 605 -1.53 -11.68 17.45
N SER A 606 -0.46 -10.94 17.72
CA SER A 606 0.15 -10.71 19.03
C SER A 606 -0.61 -9.69 19.88
N PHE A 607 -1.73 -9.15 19.40
CA PHE A 607 -2.45 -8.08 20.10
C PHE A 607 -2.91 -8.51 21.49
N GLY A 608 -2.61 -7.69 22.49
CA GLY A 608 -2.94 -7.91 23.90
C GLY A 608 -2.10 -9.02 24.55
N GLN A 609 -1.15 -9.63 23.84
CA GLN A 609 -0.32 -10.70 24.40
C GLN A 609 0.75 -10.12 25.33
N ARG A 610 0.97 -10.82 26.44
CA ARG A 610 1.95 -10.47 27.47
C ARG A 610 2.91 -11.62 27.73
N ASP A 611 4.16 -11.32 28.05
CA ASP A 611 5.13 -12.32 28.50
C ASP A 611 4.90 -12.70 29.98
N TYR A 612 5.67 -13.66 30.48
CA TYR A 612 5.56 -14.14 31.86
C TYR A 612 5.91 -13.08 32.93
N LEU A 613 6.55 -11.97 32.53
CA LEU A 613 6.86 -10.82 33.38
C LEU A 613 5.82 -9.70 33.26
N GLY A 614 4.75 -9.91 32.48
CA GLY A 614 3.71 -8.91 32.23
C GLY A 614 4.09 -7.86 31.17
N ASN A 615 5.23 -7.99 30.48
CA ASN A 615 5.59 -7.07 29.41
C ASN A 615 4.78 -7.36 28.16
N SER A 616 4.58 -6.34 27.33
CA SER A 616 3.92 -6.50 26.03
C SER A 616 4.81 -7.26 25.07
N VAL A 617 4.26 -8.31 24.45
CA VAL A 617 4.93 -9.09 23.42
C VAL A 617 5.16 -8.24 22.17
N ASN A 618 4.16 -7.43 21.81
CA ASN A 618 4.25 -6.42 20.77
C ASN A 618 3.98 -5.05 21.38
N ARG A 619 5.01 -4.22 21.52
CA ARG A 619 4.88 -2.88 22.11
C ARG A 619 4.21 -1.88 21.18
N HIS A 620 4.14 -2.18 19.89
CA HIS A 620 3.49 -1.36 18.88
C HIS A 620 2.10 -1.88 18.51
N GLU A 621 1.47 -2.69 19.37
CA GLU A 621 0.19 -3.34 19.04
C GLU A 621 -0.94 -2.36 18.69
N HIS A 622 -0.94 -1.17 19.28
CA HIS A 622 -1.90 -0.11 18.97
C HIS A 622 -1.63 0.58 17.62
N ASP A 623 -0.37 0.62 17.19
CA ASP A 623 0.07 1.15 15.89
C ASP A 623 -0.06 0.10 14.78
N GLY A 624 0.16 -1.19 15.07
CA GLY A 624 -0.04 -2.28 14.12
C GLY A 624 -1.51 -2.47 13.75
N LYS A 625 -2.43 -2.19 14.68
CA LYS A 625 -3.88 -2.13 14.40
C LYS A 625 -4.34 -0.83 13.73
N LEU A 626 -3.45 0.12 13.48
CA LEU A 626 -3.82 1.34 12.79
C LEU A 626 -3.77 1.11 11.27
N SER A 627 -4.93 1.12 10.64
CA SER A 627 -5.02 1.01 9.19
C SER A 627 -4.47 2.24 8.49
N ALA A 628 -4.07 2.05 7.23
CA ALA A 628 -3.61 3.17 6.42
C ALA A 628 -4.70 4.23 6.23
N LEU A 629 -5.95 3.81 5.99
CA LEU A 629 -7.09 4.74 5.87
C LEU A 629 -7.24 5.58 7.14
N LEU A 630 -7.35 4.93 8.29
CA LEU A 630 -7.58 5.62 9.56
C LEU A 630 -6.40 6.55 9.91
N PHE A 631 -5.16 6.14 9.62
CA PHE A 631 -3.97 6.98 9.82
C PHE A 631 -4.05 8.31 9.05
N PHE A 632 -4.39 8.28 7.76
CA PHE A 632 -4.49 9.51 6.97
C PHE A 632 -5.70 10.37 7.36
N GLN A 633 -6.81 9.75 7.77
CA GLN A 633 -7.93 10.47 8.35
C GLN A 633 -7.54 11.19 9.65
N GLY A 634 -6.84 10.49 10.55
CA GLY A 634 -6.36 11.04 11.83
C GLY A 634 -5.32 12.14 11.66
N ASN A 635 -4.55 12.10 10.57
CA ASN A 635 -3.63 13.18 10.17
C ASN A 635 -4.31 14.37 9.52
N GLY A 636 -5.63 14.38 9.40
CA GLY A 636 -6.40 15.50 8.86
C GLY A 636 -6.41 15.55 7.33
N TRP A 637 -6.10 14.47 6.63
CA TRP A 637 -6.28 14.44 5.17
C TRP A 637 -7.78 14.44 4.83
N PRO A 638 -8.24 15.23 3.85
CA PRO A 638 -9.66 15.30 3.54
C PRO A 638 -10.22 13.97 3.03
N VAL A 639 -11.35 13.59 3.62
CA VAL A 639 -12.13 12.42 3.23
C VAL A 639 -13.31 12.88 2.39
N PHE A 640 -13.48 12.26 1.22
CA PHE A 640 -14.73 12.39 0.48
C PHE A 640 -15.78 11.48 1.13
N ARG A 641 -16.79 12.09 1.76
CA ARG A 641 -17.95 11.42 2.35
C ARG A 641 -19.22 11.73 1.58
#